data_AF-A0A8K1FCD1-F1
#
_entry.id   AF-A0A8K1FCD1-F1
#
_cell.length_a   1.000
_cell.length_b   1.000
_cell.length_c   1.000
_cell.angle_alpha   90.00
_cell.angle_beta   90.00
_cell.angle_gamma   90.00
#
_symmetry.space_group_name_H-M   'P 1'
#
loop_
_entity.id
_entity.type
_entity.pdbx_description
1 polymer ?
#
loop_
_entity_poly.entity_id
_entity_poly.type
_entity_poly.pdbx_seq_one_letter_code
_entity_poly.pdbx_strand_id
1 'polypeptide(L)'
;MYVLKRDGRKEDVKFDKITARINKLCYGLNADYVDPIKISQKVVAGVYPGVTTSELDELAAETAAYCATQHPDFSKLAARISISNLHKNTNKLFSDNIELFYHNKHEKNGMDAPLIATDVYEIIMKNKDMFNSAIIHDRDFEYDYFGFKTLEKSYLLRIGGKVMERPQQMILRVSIGIHKEDIAAALETYEYMSQNFFTHATPTLFNAGTPRPQLSSCFLLAMKDDSIEGIYDTLKNCACISKWAGGIGVSMHNIRATNSYIRGTNGSSNGLVPMLRVFNDTARYVDQGGGKRKGSFAIYLEPWHADIFEFLDLKKNHGNELHRARDLFYALWIPDLFMKRVESNGDWSLFCPNEAPGLYSCWGEEFETLYAKYEAEGKARKTIRAQQLWFAILESQIETGTPYMLYKDAANRKSNQQNLGTIRSSNLCCEVIEYTDSDEVAVCNLASIALPKFVGEDGKYDFQKLYQVTKMVTKNLNKVIDINYYPIPEAKKSNMRHRPIGLGVQGLADTFILMNYAFESDEARELNKHIFETLYFGAMEASMELAEVHGPYETFAGSPVSKGIFQFDMWGVTPSSGMWDWNALKAQVMEHGVRNSLLLAPMPTASTAQILGNNESIEPFTTNMYNRRVLAGEFTIVNKYLMKELIELGIWTPEVRNQILHDHGSVQNVRVIPQPVKDKYKTVWEIKQKAVLDMAADRGAFICQSQSLNVHIAEPTISKLTSMHFYAWKKGLKTGMYYLRTQPKANAIQFTVDKAAIQRQQQAEQVPEPEEEECAMCSA
;
A
#
# COMPACT_ATOMS: atom_id res chain seq x y z
N MET A 1 39.81 27.09 -7.95
CA MET A 1 38.45 26.90 -7.38
C MET A 1 38.59 26.05 -6.13
N TYR A 2 37.92 26.40 -5.02
CA TYR A 2 38.07 25.70 -3.73
C TYR A 2 36.72 25.17 -3.22
N VAL A 3 36.76 24.10 -2.42
CA VAL A 3 35.62 23.54 -1.69
C VAL A 3 35.81 23.74 -0.18
N LEU A 4 34.70 23.74 0.55
CA LEU A 4 34.70 23.69 2.01
C LEU A 4 34.50 22.26 2.51
N LYS A 5 35.48 21.75 3.24
CA LYS A 5 35.40 20.44 3.90
C LYS A 5 34.37 20.48 5.03
N ARG A 6 33.90 19.30 5.47
CA ARG A 6 32.92 19.18 6.57
C ARG A 6 33.42 19.81 7.89
N ASP A 7 34.73 19.90 8.08
CA ASP A 7 35.37 20.55 9.23
C ASP A 7 35.67 22.05 8.99
N GLY A 8 35.16 22.63 7.90
CA GLY A 8 35.33 24.04 7.55
C GLY A 8 36.64 24.37 6.81
N ARG A 9 37.57 23.42 6.67
CA ARG A 9 38.84 23.67 5.95
C ARG A 9 38.61 23.92 4.46
N LYS A 10 39.34 24.87 3.88
CA LYS A 10 39.38 25.11 2.43
C LYS A 10 40.33 24.12 1.78
N GLU A 11 39.91 23.54 0.67
CA GLU A 11 40.76 22.68 -0.16
C GLU A 11 40.53 22.96 -1.64
N ASP A 12 41.59 22.91 -2.45
CA ASP A 12 41.47 23.04 -3.90
C ASP A 12 40.66 21.89 -4.50
N VAL A 13 39.82 22.22 -5.49
CA VAL A 13 39.10 21.21 -6.28
C VAL A 13 40.12 20.41 -7.07
N LYS A 14 40.19 19.09 -6.81
CA LYS A 14 41.04 18.15 -7.56
C LYS A 14 40.17 17.09 -8.22
N PHE A 15 40.18 17.06 -9.55
CA PHE A 15 39.43 16.11 -10.36
C PHE A 15 39.68 14.65 -9.90
N ASP A 16 40.95 14.29 -9.75
CA ASP A 16 41.35 12.93 -9.34
C ASP A 16 40.79 12.52 -7.98
N LYS A 17 40.62 13.46 -7.04
CA LYS A 17 40.04 13.16 -5.72
C LYS A 17 38.54 12.87 -5.80
N ILE A 18 37.83 13.57 -6.69
CA ILE A 18 36.40 13.33 -6.94
C ILE A 18 36.24 11.96 -7.60
N THR A 19 37.01 11.69 -8.66
CA THR A 19 36.99 10.42 -9.39
C THR A 19 37.36 9.24 -8.51
N ALA A 20 38.44 9.33 -7.73
CA ALA A 20 38.84 8.27 -6.81
C ALA A 20 37.75 7.94 -5.78
N ARG A 21 37.01 8.97 -5.33
CA ARG A 21 35.89 8.77 -4.41
C ARG A 21 34.73 8.04 -5.07
N ILE A 22 34.30 8.47 -6.26
CA ILE A 22 33.20 7.82 -6.98
C ILE A 22 33.60 6.38 -7.32
N ASN A 23 34.82 6.16 -7.80
CA ASN A 23 35.33 4.85 -8.15
C ASN A 23 35.29 3.85 -6.98
N LYS A 24 35.60 4.30 -5.75
CA LYS A 24 35.50 3.45 -4.54
C LYS A 24 34.08 2.92 -4.29
N LEU A 25 33.05 3.58 -4.82
CA LEU A 25 31.64 3.19 -4.66
C LEU A 25 31.12 2.36 -5.85
N CYS A 26 31.94 2.13 -6.89
CA CYS A 26 31.57 1.36 -8.08
C CYS A 26 31.77 -0.16 -7.94
N TYR A 27 32.04 -0.69 -6.75
CA TYR A 27 32.29 -2.13 -6.56
C TYR A 27 31.09 -2.98 -7.02
N GLY A 28 31.35 -4.00 -7.84
CA GLY A 28 30.32 -4.90 -8.36
C GLY A 28 29.28 -4.23 -9.29
N LEU A 29 29.51 -2.99 -9.73
CA LEU A 29 28.69 -2.36 -10.77
C LEU A 29 29.25 -2.70 -12.16
N ASN A 30 28.40 -2.68 -13.18
CA ASN A 30 28.82 -2.97 -14.54
C ASN A 30 29.76 -1.87 -15.09
N ALA A 31 31.04 -2.21 -15.27
CA ALA A 31 32.09 -1.30 -15.71
C ALA A 31 31.98 -0.87 -17.18
N ASP A 32 31.24 -1.62 -18.01
CA ASP A 32 31.02 -1.26 -19.41
C ASP A 32 30.10 -0.04 -19.56
N TYR A 33 29.25 0.20 -18.54
CA TYR A 33 28.30 1.30 -18.50
C TYR A 33 28.68 2.39 -17.49
N VAL A 34 29.09 2.00 -16.29
CA VAL A 34 29.33 2.93 -15.17
C VAL A 34 30.77 3.43 -15.18
N ASP A 35 31.00 4.54 -15.88
CA ASP A 35 32.30 5.21 -15.93
C ASP A 35 32.38 6.36 -14.89
N PRO A 36 33.17 6.21 -13.80
CA PRO A 36 33.32 7.24 -12.77
C PRO A 36 33.96 8.52 -13.31
N ILE A 37 34.78 8.47 -14.36
CA ILE A 37 35.44 9.64 -14.97
C ILE A 37 34.39 10.55 -15.61
N LYS A 38 33.45 9.97 -16.37
CA LYS A 38 32.35 10.72 -17.01
C LYS A 38 31.45 11.40 -15.98
N ILE A 39 31.17 10.73 -14.87
CA ILE A 39 30.38 11.33 -13.77
C ILE A 39 31.17 12.51 -13.17
N SER A 40 32.44 12.32 -12.83
CA SER A 40 33.29 13.39 -12.30
C SER A 40 33.36 14.60 -13.21
N GLN A 41 33.46 14.42 -14.53
CA GLN A 41 33.48 15.53 -15.49
C GLN A 41 32.22 16.39 -15.41
N LYS A 42 31.05 15.74 -15.36
CA LYS A 42 29.76 16.43 -15.19
C LYS A 42 29.65 17.13 -13.84
N VAL A 43 30.12 16.49 -12.77
CA VAL A 43 30.10 17.07 -11.42
C VAL A 43 30.97 18.31 -11.35
N VAL A 44 32.20 18.26 -11.89
CA VAL A 44 33.14 19.40 -11.88
C VAL A 44 32.59 20.61 -12.63
N ALA A 45 31.80 20.39 -13.69
CA ALA A 45 31.14 21.48 -14.42
C ALA A 45 30.12 22.26 -13.57
N GLY A 46 29.55 21.65 -12.53
CA GLY A 46 28.60 22.29 -11.61
C GLY A 46 29.23 22.89 -10.34
N VAL A 47 30.57 22.84 -10.20
CA VAL A 47 31.26 23.33 -8.99
C VAL A 47 31.43 24.85 -9.05
N TYR A 48 31.16 25.52 -7.93
CA TYR A 48 31.43 26.94 -7.72
C TYR A 48 32.37 27.16 -6.51
N PRO A 49 33.11 28.30 -6.45
CA PRO A 49 33.98 28.59 -5.31
C PRO A 49 33.21 28.61 -3.99
N GLY A 50 33.67 27.82 -3.01
CA GLY A 50 33.07 27.76 -1.68
C GLY A 50 31.96 26.71 -1.51
N VAL A 51 31.63 25.93 -2.55
CA VAL A 51 30.72 24.78 -2.42
C VAL A 51 31.23 23.81 -1.35
N THR A 52 30.34 23.30 -0.52
CA THR A 52 30.72 22.34 0.52
C THR A 52 30.92 20.95 -0.06
N THR A 53 31.76 20.14 0.59
CA THR A 53 31.94 18.73 0.20
C THR A 53 30.68 17.87 0.39
N SER A 54 29.69 18.33 1.15
CA SER A 54 28.39 17.65 1.27
C SER A 54 27.52 17.94 0.06
N GLU A 55 27.39 19.21 -0.33
CA GLU A 55 26.67 19.62 -1.54
C GLU A 55 27.29 19.01 -2.80
N LEU A 56 28.62 18.87 -2.83
CA LEU A 56 29.31 18.19 -3.94
C LEU A 56 28.94 16.70 -4.04
N ASP A 57 28.81 16.01 -2.90
CA ASP A 57 28.39 14.61 -2.87
C ASP A 57 26.91 14.48 -3.32
N GLU A 58 26.05 15.44 -2.96
CA GLU A 58 24.64 15.50 -3.41
C GLU A 58 24.55 15.70 -4.92
N LEU A 59 25.30 16.66 -5.48
CA LEU A 59 25.37 16.89 -6.92
C LEU A 59 25.87 15.64 -7.67
N ALA A 60 26.87 14.94 -7.12
CA ALA A 60 27.37 13.69 -7.69
C ALA A 60 26.32 12.57 -7.67
N ALA A 61 25.56 12.44 -6.58
CA ALA A 61 24.46 11.49 -6.51
C ALA A 61 23.35 11.80 -7.51
N GLU A 62 22.94 13.06 -7.63
CA GLU A 62 21.92 13.50 -8.59
C GLU A 62 22.39 13.26 -10.03
N THR A 63 23.64 13.60 -10.35
CA THR A 63 24.23 13.37 -11.66
C THR A 63 24.25 11.88 -12.03
N ALA A 64 24.59 11.00 -11.06
CA ALA A 64 24.53 9.56 -11.26
C ALA A 64 23.08 9.09 -11.46
N ALA A 65 22.12 9.61 -10.68
CA ALA A 65 20.70 9.25 -10.82
C ALA A 65 20.13 9.66 -12.20
N TYR A 66 20.55 10.79 -12.77
CA TYR A 66 20.18 11.17 -14.14
C TYR A 66 20.67 10.18 -15.21
N CYS A 67 21.75 9.43 -14.92
CA CYS A 67 22.27 8.40 -15.81
C CYS A 67 21.58 7.04 -15.64
N ALA A 68 20.61 6.90 -14.72
CA ALA A 68 19.90 5.64 -14.47
C ALA A 68 19.11 5.11 -15.68
N THR A 69 18.81 5.97 -16.67
CA THR A 69 18.19 5.57 -17.94
C THR A 69 19.13 4.77 -18.85
N GLN A 70 20.44 4.77 -18.58
CA GLN A 70 21.44 4.06 -19.37
C GLN A 70 21.67 2.65 -18.85
N HIS A 71 21.75 2.48 -17.53
CA HIS A 71 21.94 1.19 -16.87
C HIS A 71 21.40 1.29 -15.42
N PRO A 72 20.75 0.26 -14.85
CA PRO A 72 20.17 0.33 -13.51
C PRO A 72 21.20 0.58 -12.39
N ASP A 73 22.46 0.16 -12.60
CA ASP A 73 23.54 0.35 -11.61
C ASP A 73 23.89 1.83 -11.34
N PHE A 74 23.56 2.76 -12.23
CA PHE A 74 23.70 4.19 -11.93
C PHE A 74 22.80 4.63 -10.76
N SER A 75 21.61 4.03 -10.61
CA SER A 75 20.75 4.28 -9.45
C SER A 75 21.38 3.76 -8.15
N LYS A 76 22.02 2.58 -8.20
CA LYS A 76 22.79 2.05 -7.07
C LYS A 76 23.97 2.96 -6.73
N LEU A 77 24.72 3.43 -7.73
CA LEU A 77 25.82 4.36 -7.50
C LEU A 77 25.36 5.67 -6.86
N ALA A 78 24.26 6.25 -7.37
CA ALA A 78 23.65 7.45 -6.81
C ALA A 78 23.24 7.27 -5.34
N ALA A 79 22.64 6.13 -5.01
CA ALA A 79 22.33 5.75 -3.64
C ALA A 79 23.60 5.66 -2.79
N ARG A 80 24.62 4.92 -3.26
CA ARG A 80 25.89 4.73 -2.53
C ARG A 80 26.61 6.04 -2.25
N ILE A 81 26.60 6.99 -3.18
CA ILE A 81 27.15 8.33 -2.97
C ILE A 81 26.37 9.05 -1.86
N SER A 82 25.03 9.03 -1.93
CA SER A 82 24.15 9.65 -0.92
C SER A 82 24.32 9.04 0.47
N ILE A 83 24.40 7.72 0.56
CA ILE A 83 24.60 6.99 1.81
C ILE A 83 26.01 7.23 2.37
N SER A 84 27.03 7.24 1.51
CA SER A 84 28.39 7.62 1.91
C SER A 84 28.43 9.06 2.44
N ASN A 85 27.67 9.97 1.84
CA ASN A 85 27.51 11.33 2.33
C ASN A 85 26.86 11.35 3.72
N LEU A 86 25.74 10.62 3.91
CA LEU A 86 25.06 10.47 5.19
C LEU A 86 26.00 9.92 6.27
N HIS A 87 26.73 8.85 5.97
CA HIS A 87 27.67 8.23 6.92
C HIS A 87 28.77 9.18 7.38
N LYS A 88 29.18 10.15 6.55
CA LYS A 88 30.17 11.16 6.95
C LYS A 88 29.59 12.33 7.74
N ASN A 89 28.26 12.45 7.76
CA ASN A 89 27.53 13.50 8.47
C ASN A 89 26.80 12.97 9.72
N THR A 90 26.96 11.68 10.06
CA THR A 90 26.26 11.02 11.17
C THR A 90 27.20 10.14 11.99
N ASN A 91 26.88 9.95 13.27
CA ASN A 91 27.65 9.06 14.13
C ASN A 91 27.51 7.60 13.67
N LYS A 92 28.61 6.85 13.78
CA LYS A 92 28.63 5.42 13.44
C LYS A 92 27.96 4.59 14.53
N LEU A 93 28.36 4.79 15.78
CA LEU A 93 27.82 4.05 16.92
C LEU A 93 26.34 4.38 17.12
N PHE A 94 25.54 3.33 17.31
CA PHE A 94 24.10 3.44 17.51
C PHE A 94 23.78 4.04 18.87
N SER A 95 24.47 3.61 19.92
CA SER A 95 24.29 4.16 21.28
C SER A 95 24.49 5.67 21.35
N ASP A 96 25.50 6.20 20.66
CA ASP A 96 25.81 7.65 20.68
C ASP A 96 24.67 8.47 20.08
N ASN A 97 24.08 7.97 18.99
CA ASN A 97 22.90 8.60 18.39
C ASN A 97 21.67 8.47 19.28
N ILE A 98 21.48 7.33 19.95
CA ILE A 98 20.37 7.13 20.88
C ILE A 98 20.49 8.06 22.09
N GLU A 99 21.68 8.25 22.64
CA GLU A 99 21.96 9.21 23.70
C GLU A 99 21.68 10.65 23.25
N LEU A 100 22.12 11.01 22.04
CA LEU A 100 21.82 12.31 21.43
C LEU A 100 20.30 12.53 21.25
N PHE A 101 19.57 11.51 20.81
CA PHE A 101 18.12 11.57 20.63
C PHE A 101 17.35 11.65 21.95
N TYR A 102 17.82 10.96 22.98
CA TYR A 102 17.21 10.97 24.30
C TYR A 102 17.40 12.33 24.99
N HIS A 103 18.59 12.93 24.89
CA HIS A 103 18.89 14.23 25.46
C HIS A 103 18.57 15.42 24.52
N ASN A 104 17.80 15.18 23.45
CA ASN A 104 17.41 16.23 22.52
C ASN A 104 16.59 17.32 23.23
N LYS A 105 16.90 18.58 22.92
CA LYS A 105 16.22 19.75 23.47
C LYS A 105 15.64 20.60 22.36
N HIS A 106 14.51 21.24 22.62
CA HIS A 106 13.90 22.15 21.67
C HIS A 106 14.75 23.43 21.56
N GLU A 107 15.25 23.71 20.35
CA GLU A 107 16.31 24.71 20.10
C GLU A 107 16.01 26.10 20.64
N LYS A 108 14.74 26.53 20.62
CA LYS A 108 14.37 27.91 20.97
C LYS A 108 14.06 28.13 22.45
N ASN A 109 13.59 27.11 23.16
CA ASN A 109 13.13 27.25 24.56
C ASN A 109 13.92 26.38 25.55
N GLY A 110 14.85 25.54 25.05
CA GLY A 110 15.71 24.70 25.87
C GLY A 110 14.99 23.58 26.63
N MET A 111 13.69 23.38 26.40
CA MET A 111 12.93 22.31 27.05
C MET A 111 13.33 20.95 26.50
N ASP A 112 13.32 19.94 27.35
CA ASP A 112 13.60 18.56 26.95
C ASP A 112 12.54 18.09 25.94
N ALA A 113 13.02 17.56 24.83
CA ALA A 113 12.20 17.08 23.71
C ALA A 113 12.76 15.73 23.21
N PRO A 114 12.75 14.68 24.08
CA PRO A 114 13.33 13.40 23.75
C PRO A 114 12.65 12.79 22.52
N LEU A 115 13.45 12.20 21.63
CA LEU A 115 12.96 11.46 20.46
C LEU A 115 12.90 9.95 20.70
N ILE A 116 13.49 9.48 21.81
CA ILE A 116 13.50 8.08 22.25
C ILE A 116 12.79 7.96 23.60
N ALA A 117 12.01 6.90 23.78
CA ALA A 117 11.36 6.61 25.05
C ALA A 117 12.38 6.20 26.12
N THR A 118 12.15 6.59 27.38
CA THR A 118 13.06 6.30 28.51
C THR A 118 13.33 4.81 28.68
N ASP A 119 12.30 3.98 28.63
CA ASP A 119 12.44 2.52 28.75
C ASP A 119 13.31 1.92 27.62
N VAL A 120 13.14 2.39 26.40
CA VAL A 120 13.92 1.95 25.23
C VAL A 120 15.36 2.43 25.31
N TYR A 121 15.57 3.67 25.76
CA TYR A 121 16.90 4.21 26.02
C TYR A 121 17.66 3.35 27.04
N GLU A 122 17.02 3.01 28.17
CA GLU A 122 17.62 2.17 29.21
C GLU A 122 17.99 0.77 28.70
N ILE A 123 17.09 0.12 27.95
CA ILE A 123 17.36 -1.19 27.31
C ILE A 123 18.55 -1.10 26.36
N ILE A 124 18.61 -0.06 25.52
CA ILE A 124 19.70 0.13 24.55
C ILE A 124 21.02 0.35 25.28
N MET A 125 21.05 1.25 26.27
CA MET A 125 22.29 1.59 26.97
C MET A 125 22.82 0.43 27.81
N LYS A 126 21.94 -0.37 28.42
CA LYS A 126 22.28 -1.60 29.14
C LYS A 126 22.94 -2.65 28.23
N ASN A 127 22.55 -2.70 26.95
CA ASN A 127 22.99 -3.70 25.97
C ASN A 127 23.84 -3.09 24.84
N LYS A 128 24.43 -1.91 25.05
CA LYS A 128 24.97 -1.07 23.97
C LYS A 128 26.04 -1.75 23.12
N ASP A 129 26.92 -2.54 23.73
CA ASP A 129 28.05 -3.16 23.00
C ASP A 129 27.56 -4.24 22.04
N MET A 130 26.56 -5.02 22.46
CA MET A 130 25.90 -6.02 21.62
C MET A 130 25.12 -5.35 20.47
N PHE A 131 24.34 -4.30 20.76
CA PHE A 131 23.59 -3.60 19.71
C PHE A 131 24.48 -2.85 18.73
N ASN A 132 25.55 -2.21 19.21
CA ASN A 132 26.52 -1.53 18.34
C ASN A 132 27.24 -2.53 17.42
N SER A 133 27.56 -3.73 17.91
CA SER A 133 28.24 -4.77 17.12
C SER A 133 27.32 -5.54 16.17
N ALA A 134 26.02 -5.62 16.48
CA ALA A 134 25.04 -6.27 15.61
C ALA A 134 24.78 -5.51 14.29
N ILE A 135 25.01 -4.20 14.26
CA ILE A 135 24.72 -3.38 13.06
C ILE A 135 25.72 -3.67 11.94
N ILE A 136 25.19 -4.03 10.77
CA ILE A 136 25.95 -4.18 9.53
C ILE A 136 25.68 -2.96 8.64
N HIS A 137 26.50 -1.91 8.80
CA HIS A 137 26.33 -0.65 8.05
C HIS A 137 26.41 -0.81 6.52
N ASP A 138 27.06 -1.86 6.03
CA ASP A 138 27.17 -2.09 4.59
C ASP A 138 25.81 -2.39 3.95
N ARG A 139 24.83 -2.88 4.73
CA ARG A 139 23.43 -3.06 4.28
C ARG A 139 22.74 -1.73 3.93
N ASP A 140 23.25 -0.58 4.40
CA ASP A 140 22.74 0.71 3.92
C ASP A 140 22.97 0.87 2.40
N PHE A 141 23.98 0.24 1.82
CA PHE A 141 24.29 0.33 0.39
C PHE A 141 23.42 -0.58 -0.51
N GLU A 142 22.47 -1.32 0.06
CA GLU A 142 21.50 -2.13 -0.69
C GLU A 142 20.32 -1.31 -1.23
N TYR A 143 20.04 -0.14 -0.64
CA TYR A 143 18.96 0.74 -1.11
C TYR A 143 19.29 1.35 -2.48
N ASP A 144 18.27 1.52 -3.31
CA ASP A 144 18.38 2.37 -4.49
C ASP A 144 18.23 3.86 -4.13
N TYR A 145 18.46 4.74 -5.10
CA TYR A 145 18.47 6.18 -4.87
C TYR A 145 17.11 6.69 -4.34
N PHE A 146 16.02 6.23 -4.94
CA PHE A 146 14.68 6.73 -4.59
C PHE A 146 14.16 6.14 -3.27
N GLY A 147 14.53 4.90 -2.96
CA GLY A 147 14.28 4.27 -1.67
C GLY A 147 15.01 5.01 -0.56
N PHE A 148 16.31 5.26 -0.73
CA PHE A 148 17.10 6.03 0.23
C PHE A 148 16.57 7.46 0.41
N LYS A 149 16.26 8.18 -0.68
CA LYS A 149 15.69 9.54 -0.59
C LYS A 149 14.33 9.58 0.12
N THR A 150 13.56 8.49 0.04
CA THR A 150 12.30 8.36 0.80
C THR A 150 12.55 8.22 2.29
N LEU A 151 13.51 7.36 2.68
CA LEU A 151 13.95 7.22 4.06
C LEU A 151 14.47 8.56 4.61
N GLU A 152 15.39 9.19 3.89
CA GLU A 152 16.00 10.46 4.25
C GLU A 152 14.95 11.56 4.46
N LYS A 153 13.98 11.68 3.55
CA LYS A 153 12.97 12.73 3.61
C LYS A 153 12.06 12.63 4.85
N SER A 154 11.69 11.42 5.28
CA SER A 154 10.56 11.28 6.22
C SER A 154 10.75 10.30 7.38
N TYR A 155 11.67 9.33 7.28
CA TYR A 155 11.75 8.22 8.24
C TYR A 155 12.91 8.33 9.23
N LEU A 156 14.04 8.87 8.79
CA LEU A 156 15.23 8.98 9.63
C LEU A 156 15.09 10.16 10.61
N LEU A 157 15.34 9.91 11.90
CA LEU A 157 15.24 10.93 12.95
C LEU A 157 16.21 12.10 12.71
N ARG A 158 15.74 13.29 13.07
CA ARG A 158 16.41 14.57 12.82
C ARG A 158 16.59 15.38 14.10
N ILE A 159 17.70 16.11 14.17
CA ILE A 159 17.97 17.14 15.19
C ILE A 159 18.34 18.43 14.45
N GLY A 160 17.71 19.55 14.83
CA GLY A 160 17.91 20.83 14.16
C GLY A 160 17.69 20.80 12.64
N GLY A 161 16.72 19.99 12.20
CA GLY A 161 16.41 19.76 10.78
C GLY A 161 17.39 18.84 10.04
N LYS A 162 18.52 18.44 10.65
CA LYS A 162 19.53 17.56 10.03
C LYS A 162 19.27 16.09 10.36
N VAL A 163 19.43 15.21 9.38
CA VAL A 163 19.33 13.75 9.59
C VAL A 163 20.51 13.27 10.42
N MET A 164 20.22 12.60 11.52
CA MET A 164 21.24 12.04 12.42
C MET A 164 21.21 10.51 12.46
N GLU A 165 20.07 9.91 12.13
CA GLU A 165 19.87 8.45 12.12
C GLU A 165 20.24 7.83 10.77
N ARG A 166 20.95 6.70 10.79
CA ARG A 166 21.19 5.87 9.59
C ARG A 166 20.08 4.84 9.37
N PRO A 167 19.87 4.33 8.14
CA PRO A 167 18.85 3.30 7.91
C PRO A 167 18.99 2.07 8.81
N GLN A 168 20.20 1.51 8.98
CA GLN A 168 20.38 0.40 9.92
C GLN A 168 20.02 0.73 11.38
N GLN A 169 20.34 1.96 11.82
CA GLN A 169 20.03 2.41 13.17
C GLN A 169 18.51 2.56 13.38
N MET A 170 17.80 3.05 12.35
CA MET A 170 16.33 3.09 12.34
C MET A 170 15.74 1.69 12.48
N ILE A 171 16.23 0.72 11.69
CA ILE A 171 15.72 -0.66 11.73
C ILE A 171 15.97 -1.27 13.12
N LEU A 172 17.15 -1.08 13.70
CA LEU A 172 17.45 -1.61 15.03
C LEU A 172 16.61 -0.93 16.11
N ARG A 173 16.41 0.40 16.05
CA ARG A 173 15.48 1.12 16.93
C ARG A 173 14.06 0.56 16.83
N VAL A 174 13.57 0.30 15.61
CA VAL A 174 12.23 -0.27 15.40
C VAL A 174 12.15 -1.66 16.02
N SER A 175 13.15 -2.50 15.78
CA SER A 175 13.21 -3.87 16.30
C SER A 175 13.20 -3.89 17.83
N ILE A 176 14.05 -3.08 18.47
CA ILE A 176 14.08 -2.94 19.94
C ILE A 176 12.80 -2.30 20.45
N GLY A 177 12.24 -1.33 19.73
CA GLY A 177 10.96 -0.71 20.06
C GLY A 177 9.81 -1.71 20.12
N ILE A 178 9.83 -2.74 19.26
CA ILE A 178 8.83 -3.82 19.22
C ILE A 178 9.09 -4.87 20.30
N HIS A 179 10.34 -5.32 20.44
CA HIS A 179 10.67 -6.49 21.25
C HIS A 179 11.11 -6.17 22.68
N LYS A 180 11.47 -4.91 22.96
CA LYS A 180 11.91 -4.41 24.27
C LYS A 180 13.02 -5.28 24.85
N GLU A 181 12.80 -5.91 26.00
CA GLU A 181 13.79 -6.75 26.70
C GLU A 181 14.05 -8.10 26.02
N ASP A 182 13.23 -8.50 25.04
CA ASP A 182 13.47 -9.72 24.25
C ASP A 182 14.51 -9.45 23.15
N ILE A 183 15.78 -9.45 23.56
CA ILE A 183 16.90 -9.06 22.71
C ILE A 183 17.10 -10.04 21.53
N ALA A 184 16.87 -11.34 21.76
CA ALA A 184 17.00 -12.34 20.71
C ALA A 184 16.01 -12.07 19.56
N ALA A 185 14.74 -11.83 19.89
CA ALA A 185 13.74 -11.46 18.88
C ALA A 185 14.03 -10.09 18.24
N ALA A 186 14.56 -9.13 19.01
CA ALA A 186 14.98 -7.83 18.45
C ALA A 186 16.07 -7.98 17.38
N LEU A 187 17.07 -8.84 17.62
CA LEU A 187 18.15 -9.09 16.68
C LEU A 187 17.69 -9.92 15.47
N GLU A 188 16.82 -10.90 15.67
CA GLU A 188 16.21 -11.66 14.57
C GLU A 188 15.39 -10.76 13.64
N THR A 189 14.55 -9.89 14.21
CA THR A 189 13.78 -8.90 13.44
C THR A 189 14.70 -7.92 12.71
N TYR A 190 15.74 -7.42 13.36
CA TYR A 190 16.74 -6.57 12.72
C TYR A 190 17.40 -7.27 11.53
N GLU A 191 17.80 -8.53 11.69
CA GLU A 191 18.48 -9.31 10.66
C GLU A 191 17.64 -9.43 9.38
N TYR A 192 16.36 -9.79 9.51
CA TYR A 192 15.47 -9.95 8.36
C TYR A 192 14.98 -8.63 7.77
N MET A 193 14.72 -7.61 8.59
CA MET A 193 14.34 -6.28 8.09
C MET A 193 15.50 -5.61 7.35
N SER A 194 16.73 -5.70 7.88
CA SER A 194 17.91 -5.08 7.25
C SER A 194 18.36 -5.74 5.95
N GLN A 195 18.00 -7.01 5.74
CA GLN A 195 18.15 -7.73 4.46
C GLN A 195 16.94 -7.56 3.54
N ASN A 196 15.98 -6.72 3.92
CA ASN A 196 14.81 -6.36 3.14
C ASN A 196 13.82 -7.52 2.89
N PHE A 197 13.77 -8.56 3.75
CA PHE A 197 12.80 -9.66 3.63
C PHE A 197 11.36 -9.20 3.89
N PHE A 198 11.19 -8.21 4.78
CA PHE A 198 9.92 -7.60 5.09
C PHE A 198 10.14 -6.20 5.66
N THR A 199 9.06 -5.45 5.82
CA THR A 199 9.06 -4.20 6.57
C THR A 199 7.75 -4.02 7.30
N HIS A 200 7.79 -3.40 8.47
CA HIS A 200 6.60 -2.86 9.13
C HIS A 200 6.05 -1.65 8.38
N ALA A 201 4.78 -1.33 8.63
CA ALA A 201 4.13 -0.16 8.05
C ALA A 201 4.73 1.17 8.55
N THR A 202 4.46 2.24 7.81
CA THR A 202 5.03 3.57 8.09
C THR A 202 4.89 4.01 9.56
N PRO A 203 3.73 3.92 10.24
CA PRO A 203 3.63 4.40 11.62
C PRO A 203 4.54 3.65 12.58
N THR A 204 4.73 2.34 12.36
CA THR A 204 5.69 1.56 13.14
C THR A 204 7.13 2.03 12.90
N LEU A 205 7.53 2.27 11.64
CA LEU A 205 8.87 2.78 11.31
C LEU A 205 9.13 4.18 11.91
N PHE A 206 8.12 5.04 11.92
CA PHE A 206 8.20 6.38 12.50
C PHE A 206 8.31 6.36 14.02
N ASN A 207 7.49 5.53 14.69
CA ASN A 207 7.17 5.76 16.09
C ASN A 207 7.69 4.65 17.03
N ALA A 208 8.11 3.49 16.53
CA ALA A 208 8.69 2.45 17.38
C ALA A 208 9.97 2.97 18.05
N GLY A 209 10.06 2.79 19.37
CA GLY A 209 11.17 3.31 20.16
C GLY A 209 11.01 4.75 20.65
N THR A 210 9.97 5.47 20.23
CA THR A 210 9.75 6.89 20.58
C THR A 210 8.79 7.05 21.79
N PRO A 211 8.74 8.21 22.48
CA PRO A 211 7.99 8.37 23.74
C PRO A 211 6.49 8.08 23.69
N ARG A 212 5.85 8.19 22.52
CA ARG A 212 4.43 7.86 22.31
C ARG A 212 4.30 6.99 21.06
N PRO A 213 4.58 5.68 21.17
CA PRO A 213 4.70 4.81 20.02
C PRO A 213 3.31 4.45 19.47
N GLN A 214 2.70 5.32 18.66
CA GLN A 214 1.52 4.95 17.88
C GLN A 214 1.99 4.20 16.62
N LEU A 215 1.79 2.89 16.60
CA LEU A 215 2.38 1.97 15.61
C LEU A 215 1.36 1.46 14.59
N SER A 216 0.07 1.52 14.91
CA SER A 216 -1.02 1.02 14.08
C SER A 216 -1.36 1.96 12.92
N SER A 217 -1.81 1.44 11.78
CA SER A 217 -1.96 2.24 10.56
C SER A 217 -3.38 2.73 10.28
N CYS A 218 -4.38 1.93 10.64
CA CYS A 218 -5.76 2.21 10.28
C CYS A 218 -6.69 1.99 11.45
N PHE A 219 -7.78 2.77 11.45
CA PHE A 219 -8.85 2.71 12.44
C PHE A 219 -10.19 2.64 11.72
N LEU A 220 -11.13 1.86 12.25
CA LEU A 220 -12.49 1.76 11.74
C LEU A 220 -13.46 2.16 12.83
N LEU A 221 -14.39 3.06 12.52
CA LEU A 221 -15.37 3.58 13.46
C LEU A 221 -16.78 3.29 12.96
N ALA A 222 -17.63 2.82 13.86
CA ALA A 222 -19.06 3.01 13.70
C ALA A 222 -19.44 4.38 14.25
N MET A 223 -20.31 5.11 13.53
CA MET A 223 -20.94 6.29 14.09
C MET A 223 -21.71 5.90 15.36
N LYS A 224 -21.37 6.51 16.49
CA LYS A 224 -21.84 6.05 17.82
C LYS A 224 -23.36 6.03 17.95
N ASP A 225 -24.02 7.10 17.50
CA ASP A 225 -25.46 7.26 17.61
C ASP A 225 -25.96 8.30 16.59
N ASP A 226 -27.26 8.24 16.26
CA ASP A 226 -27.97 9.22 15.43
C ASP A 226 -28.41 10.44 16.25
N SER A 227 -27.43 11.09 16.86
CA SER A 227 -27.60 12.27 17.72
C SER A 227 -26.42 13.23 17.56
N ILE A 228 -26.61 14.50 17.93
CA ILE A 228 -25.53 15.48 17.88
C ILE A 228 -24.36 15.06 18.78
N GLU A 229 -24.63 14.51 19.96
CA GLU A 229 -23.60 13.99 20.86
C GLU A 229 -22.82 12.84 20.21
N GLY A 230 -23.50 11.82 19.70
CA GLY A 230 -22.87 10.69 19.01
C GLY A 230 -22.04 11.10 17.79
N ILE A 231 -22.53 12.08 17.01
CA ILE A 231 -21.84 12.63 15.84
C ILE A 231 -20.56 13.36 16.25
N TYR A 232 -20.63 14.25 17.24
CA TYR A 232 -19.48 15.04 17.67
C TYR A 232 -18.45 14.22 18.47
N ASP A 233 -18.88 13.20 19.20
CA ASP A 233 -17.97 12.24 19.82
C ASP A 233 -17.22 11.41 18.77
N THR A 234 -17.92 10.96 17.73
CA THR A 234 -17.28 10.28 16.60
C THR A 234 -16.29 11.20 15.89
N LEU A 235 -16.64 12.47 15.67
CA LEU A 235 -15.76 13.46 15.07
C LEU A 235 -14.51 13.73 15.94
N LYS A 236 -14.68 13.85 17.25
CA LYS A 236 -13.59 13.99 18.23
C LYS A 236 -12.65 12.78 18.14
N ASN A 237 -13.20 11.56 18.09
CA ASN A 237 -12.40 10.35 17.94
C ASN A 237 -11.60 10.36 16.62
N CYS A 238 -12.22 10.75 15.51
CA CYS A 238 -11.53 10.93 14.23
C CYS A 238 -10.39 11.96 14.31
N ALA A 239 -10.61 13.11 14.96
CA ALA A 239 -9.58 14.12 15.16
C ALA A 239 -8.42 13.61 16.02
N CYS A 240 -8.71 12.93 17.13
CA CYS A 240 -7.70 12.33 18.00
C CYS A 240 -6.85 11.28 17.28
N ILE A 241 -7.46 10.45 16.43
CA ILE A 241 -6.76 9.45 15.62
C ILE A 241 -5.91 10.12 14.53
N SER A 242 -6.49 11.07 13.77
CA SER A 242 -5.81 11.76 12.66
C SER A 242 -4.57 12.53 13.15
N LYS A 243 -4.62 13.11 14.35
CA LYS A 243 -3.46 13.77 14.98
C LYS A 243 -2.22 12.89 15.01
N TRP A 244 -2.40 11.58 15.21
CA TRP A 244 -1.32 10.58 15.27
C TRP A 244 -1.15 9.80 13.96
N ALA A 245 -1.57 10.37 12.83
CA ALA A 245 -1.39 9.81 11.49
C ALA A 245 -2.13 8.50 11.18
N GLY A 246 -3.17 8.16 11.93
CA GLY A 246 -4.06 7.05 11.61
C GLY A 246 -4.96 7.35 10.40
N GLY A 247 -5.03 6.44 9.43
CA GLY A 247 -6.06 6.45 8.39
C GLY A 247 -7.40 5.95 8.94
N ILE A 248 -8.52 6.52 8.52
CA ILE A 248 -9.82 6.26 9.14
C ILE A 248 -10.84 5.75 8.11
N GLY A 249 -11.58 4.69 8.46
CA GLY A 249 -12.86 4.33 7.84
C GLY A 249 -14.02 4.61 8.81
N VAL A 250 -15.11 5.21 8.36
CA VAL A 250 -16.29 5.50 9.20
C VAL A 250 -17.56 4.97 8.55
N SER A 251 -18.28 4.09 9.23
CA SER A 251 -19.63 3.68 8.81
C SER A 251 -20.67 4.71 9.27
N MET A 252 -21.48 5.22 8.35
CA MET A 252 -22.49 6.26 8.64
C MET A 252 -23.92 5.83 8.33
N HIS A 253 -24.16 4.53 8.18
CA HIS A 253 -25.44 3.94 7.78
C HIS A 253 -26.61 4.26 8.73
N ASN A 254 -26.30 4.56 9.98
CA ASN A 254 -27.26 4.78 11.06
C ASN A 254 -27.69 6.25 11.21
N ILE A 255 -27.11 7.21 10.47
CA ILE A 255 -27.51 8.61 10.55
C ILE A 255 -28.76 8.88 9.72
N ARG A 256 -29.75 9.59 10.28
CA ARG A 256 -31.00 9.89 9.58
C ARG A 256 -30.79 10.73 8.32
N ALA A 257 -31.56 10.42 7.28
CA ALA A 257 -31.54 11.11 6.00
C ALA A 257 -32.15 12.52 6.05
N THR A 258 -31.97 13.29 4.98
CA THR A 258 -32.57 14.62 4.78
C THR A 258 -34.09 14.60 4.98
N ASN A 259 -34.69 15.64 5.56
CA ASN A 259 -36.13 15.75 5.87
C ASN A 259 -36.68 14.73 6.88
N SER A 260 -35.81 14.03 7.63
CA SER A 260 -36.25 13.18 8.75
C SER A 260 -36.67 14.01 9.96
N TYR A 261 -37.76 13.60 10.62
CA TYR A 261 -38.24 14.27 11.82
C TYR A 261 -37.21 14.24 12.96
N ILE A 262 -37.02 15.38 13.64
CA ILE A 262 -36.19 15.49 14.83
C ILE A 262 -37.10 15.65 16.06
N ARG A 263 -37.24 14.56 16.81
CA ARG A 263 -37.90 14.56 18.13
C ARG A 263 -37.13 15.52 19.06
N GLY A 264 -37.82 16.48 19.67
CA GLY A 264 -37.25 17.46 20.60
C GLY A 264 -37.17 18.88 20.06
N THR A 265 -36.63 19.07 18.85
CA THR A 265 -36.54 20.42 18.22
C THR A 265 -37.72 20.74 17.31
N ASN A 266 -38.56 19.75 17.02
CA ASN A 266 -39.71 19.85 16.10
C ASN A 266 -39.31 20.32 14.68
N GLY A 267 -38.07 20.02 14.27
CA GLY A 267 -37.51 20.35 12.97
C GLY A 267 -37.27 19.13 12.09
N SER A 268 -36.69 19.38 10.93
CA SER A 268 -36.29 18.37 9.94
C SER A 268 -34.77 18.27 9.84
N SER A 269 -34.24 17.06 9.69
CA SER A 269 -32.81 16.82 9.48
C SER A 269 -32.33 17.36 8.14
N ASN A 270 -31.11 17.90 8.10
CA ASN A 270 -30.45 18.29 6.86
C ASN A 270 -29.68 17.14 6.18
N GLY A 271 -29.73 15.93 6.75
CA GLY A 271 -29.14 14.72 6.18
C GLY A 271 -27.61 14.66 6.27
N LEU A 272 -27.02 13.76 5.48
CA LEU A 272 -25.59 13.45 5.53
C LEU A 272 -24.70 14.59 5.03
N VAL A 273 -25.11 15.35 4.01
CA VAL A 273 -24.23 16.30 3.30
C VAL A 273 -23.65 17.37 4.24
N PRO A 274 -24.44 18.10 5.06
CA PRO A 274 -23.87 19.11 5.94
C PRO A 274 -22.99 18.51 7.05
N MET A 275 -23.35 17.34 7.58
CA MET A 275 -22.53 16.63 8.56
C MET A 275 -21.16 16.27 7.96
N LEU A 276 -21.15 15.71 6.75
CA LEU A 276 -19.92 15.31 6.06
C LEU A 276 -18.99 16.49 5.74
N ARG A 277 -19.53 17.70 5.59
CA ARG A 277 -18.68 18.90 5.47
C ARG A 277 -17.92 19.21 6.75
N VAL A 278 -18.51 18.97 7.93
CA VAL A 278 -17.80 19.13 9.20
C VAL A 278 -16.66 18.11 9.32
N PHE A 279 -16.91 16.86 8.90
CA PHE A 279 -15.85 15.83 8.83
C PHE A 279 -14.76 16.21 7.82
N ASN A 280 -15.13 16.75 6.66
CA ASN A 280 -14.19 17.22 5.64
C ASN A 280 -13.26 18.31 6.20
N ASP A 281 -13.82 19.34 6.81
CA ASP A 281 -13.03 20.46 7.34
C ASP A 281 -12.18 20.02 8.54
N THR A 282 -12.64 19.04 9.32
CA THR A 282 -11.83 18.41 10.38
C THR A 282 -10.65 17.64 9.79
N ALA A 283 -10.85 16.87 8.70
CA ALA A 283 -9.76 16.16 8.02
C ALA A 283 -8.69 17.12 7.46
N ARG A 284 -9.12 18.31 7.01
CA ARG A 284 -8.22 19.38 6.54
C ARG A 284 -7.48 20.07 7.69
N TYR A 285 -8.18 20.31 8.80
CA TYR A 285 -7.62 21.00 9.97
C TYR A 285 -6.59 20.13 10.70
N VAL A 286 -6.93 18.86 10.95
CA VAL A 286 -6.05 17.91 11.65
C VAL A 286 -5.22 17.15 10.63
N ASP A 287 -4.29 17.87 10.00
CA ASP A 287 -3.26 17.25 9.18
C ASP A 287 -2.34 16.37 10.05
N GLN A 288 -1.98 15.21 9.52
CA GLN A 288 -1.33 14.15 10.28
C GLN A 288 0.11 14.56 10.61
N GLY A 289 0.39 14.73 11.91
CA GLY A 289 1.74 14.94 12.42
C GLY A 289 2.40 16.28 12.03
N GLY A 290 1.61 17.35 11.88
CA GLY A 290 2.12 18.71 11.59
C GLY A 290 2.53 18.89 10.13
N GLY A 291 1.65 18.48 9.21
CA GLY A 291 1.85 18.59 7.76
C GLY A 291 2.65 17.46 7.11
N LYS A 292 3.00 16.39 7.85
CA LYS A 292 3.71 15.23 7.27
C LYS A 292 2.83 14.46 6.30
N ARG A 293 1.51 14.35 6.56
CA ARG A 293 0.50 13.76 5.67
C ARG A 293 -0.86 14.47 5.84
N LYS A 294 -1.73 14.41 4.83
CA LYS A 294 -3.10 14.94 4.93
C LYS A 294 -3.99 13.99 5.74
N GLY A 295 -4.86 14.52 6.60
CA GLY A 295 -5.93 13.72 7.22
C GLY A 295 -6.81 13.10 6.14
N SER A 296 -7.13 11.81 6.26
CA SER A 296 -7.81 11.04 5.21
C SER A 296 -8.85 10.11 5.82
N PHE A 297 -10.13 10.38 5.58
CA PHE A 297 -11.25 9.56 6.09
C PHE A 297 -12.01 8.96 4.90
N ALA A 298 -12.25 7.65 4.92
CA ALA A 298 -13.18 6.97 4.02
C ALA A 298 -14.54 6.81 4.70
N ILE A 299 -15.58 7.34 4.07
CA ILE A 299 -16.95 7.26 4.55
C ILE A 299 -17.65 6.10 3.85
N TYR A 300 -18.24 5.22 4.64
CA TYR A 300 -18.98 4.05 4.17
C TYR A 300 -20.48 4.28 4.29
N LEU A 301 -21.20 4.01 3.19
CA LEU A 301 -22.66 4.08 3.13
C LEU A 301 -23.25 2.86 2.41
N GLU A 302 -24.33 2.29 2.94
CA GLU A 302 -25.10 1.25 2.25
C GLU A 302 -26.04 1.87 1.19
N PRO A 303 -26.23 1.25 0.02
CA PRO A 303 -26.92 1.85 -1.13
C PRO A 303 -28.44 2.02 -0.95
N TRP A 304 -29.03 1.53 0.14
CA TRP A 304 -30.44 1.78 0.48
C TRP A 304 -30.66 3.11 1.19
N HIS A 305 -29.62 3.80 1.61
CA HIS A 305 -29.76 5.04 2.36
C HIS A 305 -30.40 6.15 1.50
N ALA A 306 -31.36 6.90 2.05
CA ALA A 306 -32.13 7.87 1.26
C ALA A 306 -31.32 9.07 0.73
N ASP A 307 -30.16 9.40 1.32
CA ASP A 307 -29.22 10.42 0.81
C ASP A 307 -28.15 9.86 -0.14
N ILE A 308 -28.33 8.65 -0.69
CA ILE A 308 -27.28 7.97 -1.48
C ILE A 308 -26.87 8.72 -2.75
N PHE A 309 -27.79 9.40 -3.44
CA PHE A 309 -27.45 10.13 -4.67
C PHE A 309 -26.57 11.35 -4.36
N GLU A 310 -26.93 12.11 -3.33
CA GLU A 310 -26.14 13.24 -2.87
C GLU A 310 -24.77 12.79 -2.36
N PHE A 311 -24.69 11.64 -1.69
CA PHE A 311 -23.43 11.03 -1.26
C PHE A 311 -22.48 10.74 -2.44
N LEU A 312 -23.01 10.22 -3.55
CA LEU A 312 -22.22 9.93 -4.77
C LEU A 312 -21.68 11.20 -5.46
N ASP A 313 -22.28 12.36 -5.20
CA ASP A 313 -21.89 13.64 -5.80
C ASP A 313 -20.84 14.42 -4.97
N LEU A 314 -20.61 14.05 -3.71
CA LEU A 314 -19.80 14.84 -2.77
C LEU A 314 -18.34 15.05 -3.22
N LYS A 315 -17.80 14.14 -4.04
CA LYS A 315 -16.43 14.21 -4.56
C LYS A 315 -16.32 14.81 -5.96
N LYS A 316 -17.44 15.05 -6.65
CA LYS A 316 -17.41 15.58 -8.01
C LYS A 316 -16.78 16.97 -8.05
N ASN A 317 -16.04 17.26 -9.11
CA ASN A 317 -15.34 18.54 -9.25
C ASN A 317 -16.29 19.69 -9.58
N HIS A 318 -17.39 19.43 -10.29
CA HIS A 318 -18.42 20.41 -10.65
C HIS A 318 -19.61 20.39 -9.67
N GLY A 319 -20.49 21.39 -9.77
CA GLY A 319 -21.70 21.55 -8.95
C GLY A 319 -21.55 22.52 -7.78
N ASN A 320 -22.52 22.56 -6.87
CA ASN A 320 -22.56 23.52 -5.76
C ASN A 320 -21.55 23.15 -4.66
N GLU A 321 -20.61 24.05 -4.36
CA GLU A 321 -19.59 23.89 -3.30
C GLU A 321 -20.17 23.57 -1.92
N LEU A 322 -21.35 24.08 -1.59
CA LEU A 322 -22.00 23.79 -0.30
C LEU A 322 -22.45 22.32 -0.19
N HIS A 323 -22.47 21.58 -1.30
CA HIS A 323 -22.80 20.16 -1.39
C HIS A 323 -21.57 19.31 -1.76
N ARG A 324 -20.36 19.74 -1.37
CA ARG A 324 -19.10 19.03 -1.67
C ARG A 324 -18.27 18.83 -0.41
N ALA A 325 -17.55 17.71 -0.39
CA ALA A 325 -16.61 17.33 0.66
C ALA A 325 -15.48 16.49 0.01
N ARG A 326 -14.60 17.16 -0.73
CA ARG A 326 -13.64 16.52 -1.66
C ARG A 326 -12.41 15.92 -0.99
N ASP A 327 -12.10 16.36 0.23
CA ASP A 327 -10.97 15.84 1.01
C ASP A 327 -11.30 14.50 1.70
N LEU A 328 -12.59 14.12 1.72
CA LEU A 328 -13.03 12.80 2.12
C LEU A 328 -12.94 11.79 0.97
N PHE A 329 -12.91 10.51 1.33
CA PHE A 329 -13.05 9.38 0.43
C PHE A 329 -14.42 8.72 0.66
N TYR A 330 -14.96 8.08 -0.37
CA TYR A 330 -16.31 7.53 -0.35
C TYR A 330 -16.28 6.07 -0.74
N ALA A 331 -17.04 5.25 -0.04
CA ALA A 331 -17.10 3.81 -0.21
C ALA A 331 -18.54 3.32 -0.07
N LEU A 332 -18.91 2.35 -0.90
CA LEU A 332 -20.19 1.66 -0.80
C LEU A 332 -20.02 0.34 -0.06
N TRP A 333 -20.92 0.09 0.88
CA TRP A 333 -21.05 -1.18 1.61
C TRP A 333 -22.28 -1.91 1.08
N ILE A 334 -22.08 -2.77 0.09
CA ILE A 334 -23.14 -3.22 -0.83
C ILE A 334 -23.69 -4.58 -0.38
N PRO A 335 -24.99 -4.71 -0.06
CA PRO A 335 -25.63 -6.00 0.14
C PRO A 335 -25.83 -6.74 -1.19
N ASP A 336 -25.78 -8.08 -1.15
CA ASP A 336 -26.02 -8.98 -2.28
C ASP A 336 -27.39 -8.67 -2.93
N LEU A 337 -28.40 -8.29 -2.13
CA LEU A 337 -29.72 -7.90 -2.62
C LEU A 337 -29.69 -6.76 -3.64
N PHE A 338 -28.86 -5.73 -3.42
CA PHE A 338 -28.77 -4.62 -4.36
C PHE A 338 -28.23 -5.12 -5.71
N MET A 339 -27.18 -5.94 -5.69
CA MET A 339 -26.61 -6.52 -6.91
C MET A 339 -27.63 -7.42 -7.64
N LYS A 340 -28.38 -8.26 -6.89
CA LYS A 340 -29.47 -9.08 -7.44
C LYS A 340 -30.56 -8.22 -8.11
N ARG A 341 -30.99 -7.13 -7.47
CA ARG A 341 -32.02 -6.21 -8.02
C ARG A 341 -31.51 -5.44 -9.24
N VAL A 342 -30.23 -5.08 -9.30
CA VAL A 342 -29.63 -4.46 -10.51
C VAL A 342 -29.63 -5.45 -11.67
N GLU A 343 -29.19 -6.70 -11.44
CA GLU A 343 -29.16 -7.76 -12.47
C GLU A 343 -30.55 -8.12 -12.99
N SER A 344 -31.54 -8.23 -12.10
CA SER A 344 -32.92 -8.58 -12.47
C SER A 344 -33.74 -7.38 -12.98
N ASN A 345 -33.14 -6.19 -13.07
CA ASN A 345 -33.83 -4.93 -13.35
C ASN A 345 -35.04 -4.68 -12.41
N GLY A 346 -34.88 -5.05 -11.14
CA GLY A 346 -35.88 -4.87 -10.10
C GLY A 346 -35.93 -3.45 -9.54
N ASP A 347 -36.91 -3.23 -8.66
CA ASP A 347 -37.03 -2.00 -7.90
C ASP A 347 -36.06 -2.00 -6.70
N TRP A 348 -35.73 -0.80 -6.23
CA TRP A 348 -34.89 -0.56 -5.07
C TRP A 348 -35.50 0.55 -4.23
N SER A 349 -35.79 0.24 -2.98
CA SER A 349 -36.33 1.18 -2.00
C SER A 349 -35.23 1.86 -1.19
N LEU A 350 -35.39 3.17 -1.08
CA LEU A 350 -34.53 4.05 -0.29
C LEU A 350 -35.20 4.36 1.05
N PHE A 351 -34.44 4.21 2.13
CA PHE A 351 -34.92 4.32 3.49
C PHE A 351 -34.12 5.34 4.30
N CYS A 352 -34.78 5.93 5.30
CA CYS A 352 -34.09 6.57 6.41
C CYS A 352 -33.89 5.54 7.54
N PRO A 353 -32.68 5.42 8.13
CA PRO A 353 -32.43 4.44 9.20
C PRO A 353 -33.28 4.68 10.46
N ASN A 354 -33.77 5.90 10.70
CA ASN A 354 -34.70 6.19 11.79
C ASN A 354 -36.12 5.61 11.54
N GLU A 355 -36.51 5.39 10.29
CA GLU A 355 -37.82 4.82 9.90
C GLU A 355 -37.75 3.31 9.64
N ALA A 356 -36.59 2.84 9.15
CA ALA A 356 -36.26 1.45 8.87
C ALA A 356 -35.00 1.02 9.65
N PRO A 357 -35.07 0.93 10.99
CA PRO A 357 -33.91 0.62 11.83
C PRO A 357 -33.42 -0.82 11.64
N GLY A 358 -32.14 -1.05 11.94
CA GLY A 358 -31.56 -2.41 11.99
C GLY A 358 -31.08 -2.99 10.65
N LEU A 359 -31.33 -2.31 9.52
CA LEU A 359 -30.79 -2.75 8.21
C LEU A 359 -29.25 -2.82 8.20
N TYR A 360 -28.58 -1.88 8.88
CA TYR A 360 -27.13 -1.86 9.00
C TYR A 360 -26.56 -2.86 10.03
N SER A 361 -27.41 -3.47 10.86
CA SER A 361 -27.00 -4.39 11.92
C SER A 361 -27.23 -5.87 11.58
N CYS A 362 -27.74 -6.18 10.38
CA CYS A 362 -27.91 -7.53 9.85
C CYS A 362 -27.31 -7.63 8.43
N TRP A 363 -27.12 -8.85 7.94
CA TRP A 363 -26.56 -9.13 6.61
C TRP A 363 -27.17 -10.42 6.03
N GLY A 364 -26.94 -10.69 4.75
CA GLY A 364 -27.43 -11.89 4.07
C GLY A 364 -28.95 -12.02 4.11
N GLU A 365 -29.45 -13.23 4.40
CA GLU A 365 -30.89 -13.54 4.39
C GLU A 365 -31.69 -12.75 5.43
N GLU A 366 -31.10 -12.45 6.59
CA GLU A 366 -31.73 -11.63 7.62
C GLU A 366 -31.96 -10.20 7.12
N PHE A 367 -30.96 -9.62 6.44
CA PHE A 367 -31.09 -8.32 5.77
C PHE A 367 -32.16 -8.35 4.68
N GLU A 368 -32.15 -9.35 3.81
CA GLU A 368 -33.12 -9.48 2.72
C GLU A 368 -34.56 -9.55 3.25
N THR A 369 -34.77 -10.31 4.32
CA THR A 369 -36.07 -10.46 4.99
C THR A 369 -36.53 -9.15 5.62
N LEU A 370 -35.65 -8.47 6.37
CA LEU A 370 -35.98 -7.20 7.03
C LEU A 370 -36.24 -6.08 6.02
N TYR A 371 -35.43 -6.02 4.95
CA TYR A 371 -35.59 -5.06 3.87
C TYR A 371 -36.94 -5.23 3.16
N ALA A 372 -37.28 -6.45 2.76
CA ALA A 372 -38.55 -6.76 2.10
C ALA A 372 -39.76 -6.47 3.02
N LYS A 373 -39.63 -6.73 4.32
CA LYS A 373 -40.65 -6.36 5.31
C LYS A 373 -40.91 -4.84 5.30
N TYR A 374 -39.85 -4.02 5.29
CA TYR A 374 -40.01 -2.56 5.26
C TYR A 374 -40.53 -2.03 3.92
N GLU A 375 -40.22 -2.69 2.80
CA GLU A 375 -40.89 -2.43 1.51
C GLU A 375 -42.41 -2.68 1.64
N ALA A 376 -42.81 -3.83 2.19
CA ALA A 376 -44.23 -4.20 2.36
C ALA A 376 -45.00 -3.31 3.36
N GLU A 377 -44.34 -2.81 4.40
CA GLU A 377 -44.90 -1.86 5.36
C GLU A 377 -45.01 -0.43 4.80
N GLY A 378 -44.54 -0.16 3.58
CA GLY A 378 -44.59 1.17 2.97
C GLY A 378 -43.66 2.20 3.63
N LYS A 379 -42.58 1.73 4.28
CA LYS A 379 -41.59 2.61 4.95
C LYS A 379 -40.58 3.25 4.01
N ALA A 380 -40.57 2.85 2.74
CA ALA A 380 -39.69 3.41 1.73
C ALA A 380 -40.03 4.88 1.51
N ARG A 381 -39.03 5.76 1.58
CA ARG A 381 -39.20 7.17 1.23
C ARG A 381 -39.33 7.38 -0.27
N LYS A 382 -38.64 6.53 -1.01
CA LYS A 382 -38.62 6.55 -2.47
C LYS A 382 -38.30 5.15 -2.97
N THR A 383 -39.03 4.70 -3.98
CA THR A 383 -38.70 3.49 -4.72
C THR A 383 -38.25 3.88 -6.12
N ILE A 384 -37.12 3.35 -6.57
CA ILE A 384 -36.49 3.62 -7.86
C ILE A 384 -36.21 2.31 -8.58
N ARG A 385 -35.82 2.36 -9.85
CA ARG A 385 -35.19 1.19 -10.49
C ARG A 385 -33.78 1.01 -9.92
N ALA A 386 -33.40 -0.22 -9.58
CA ALA A 386 -32.06 -0.48 -9.04
C ALA A 386 -30.94 -0.03 -10.01
N GLN A 387 -31.17 -0.23 -11.32
CA GLN A 387 -30.24 0.21 -12.37
C GLN A 387 -30.05 1.74 -12.42
N GLN A 388 -31.03 2.52 -11.99
CA GLN A 388 -30.88 3.98 -11.92
C GLN A 388 -29.78 4.38 -10.94
N LEU A 389 -29.77 3.77 -9.74
CA LEU A 389 -28.70 4.00 -8.77
C LEU A 389 -27.38 3.40 -9.27
N TRP A 390 -27.42 2.24 -9.91
CA TRP A 390 -26.24 1.64 -10.51
C TRP A 390 -25.53 2.57 -11.50
N PHE A 391 -26.26 3.21 -12.42
CA PHE A 391 -25.65 4.16 -13.36
C PHE A 391 -25.04 5.36 -12.65
N ALA A 392 -25.68 5.91 -11.62
CA ALA A 392 -25.12 7.01 -10.83
C ALA A 392 -23.81 6.62 -10.12
N ILE A 393 -23.71 5.38 -9.62
CA ILE A 393 -22.47 4.84 -9.03
C ILE A 393 -21.36 4.82 -10.07
N LEU A 394 -21.64 4.28 -11.26
CA LEU A 394 -20.65 4.17 -12.33
C LEU A 394 -20.21 5.54 -12.87
N GLU A 395 -21.13 6.49 -13.00
CA GLU A 395 -20.82 7.87 -13.39
C GLU A 395 -19.86 8.53 -12.38
N SER A 396 -20.14 8.40 -11.08
CA SER A 396 -19.24 8.91 -10.03
C SER A 396 -17.85 8.27 -10.11
N GLN A 397 -17.78 6.96 -10.37
CA GLN A 397 -16.51 6.24 -10.54
C GLN A 397 -15.72 6.71 -11.76
N ILE A 398 -16.38 6.92 -12.89
CA ILE A 398 -15.72 7.43 -14.12
C ILE A 398 -15.17 8.84 -13.88
N GLU A 399 -15.93 9.70 -13.19
CA GLU A 399 -15.52 11.09 -12.94
C GLU A 399 -14.45 11.24 -11.86
N THR A 400 -14.49 10.41 -10.81
CA THR A 400 -13.70 10.65 -9.58
C THR A 400 -12.79 9.48 -9.18
N GLY A 401 -12.94 8.32 -9.82
CA GLY A 401 -12.28 7.07 -9.43
C GLY A 401 -12.92 6.36 -8.23
N THR A 402 -14.00 6.91 -7.67
CA THR A 402 -14.70 6.48 -6.44
C THR A 402 -16.23 6.61 -6.63
N PRO A 403 -17.11 5.99 -5.82
CA PRO A 403 -16.82 5.31 -4.56
C PRO A 403 -16.12 3.97 -4.71
N TYR A 404 -15.45 3.55 -3.65
CA TYR A 404 -14.94 2.19 -3.48
C TYR A 404 -16.11 1.19 -3.46
N MET A 405 -15.86 -0.06 -3.86
CA MET A 405 -16.88 -1.11 -3.94
C MET A 405 -16.53 -2.26 -3.01
N LEU A 406 -17.31 -2.42 -1.95
CA LEU A 406 -17.17 -3.52 -1.00
C LEU A 406 -18.49 -4.25 -0.84
N TYR A 407 -18.43 -5.57 -0.76
CA TYR A 407 -19.60 -6.45 -0.71
C TYR A 407 -19.83 -6.89 0.74
N LYS A 408 -20.81 -6.26 1.39
CA LYS A 408 -21.17 -6.43 2.80
C LYS A 408 -21.33 -7.89 3.19
N ASP A 409 -22.05 -8.65 2.37
CA ASP A 409 -22.38 -10.03 2.71
C ASP A 409 -21.18 -10.96 2.53
N ALA A 410 -20.36 -10.76 1.49
CA ALA A 410 -19.10 -11.49 1.35
C ALA A 410 -18.11 -11.18 2.49
N ALA A 411 -18.08 -9.93 2.95
CA ALA A 411 -17.24 -9.50 4.07
C ALA A 411 -17.67 -10.15 5.39
N ASN A 412 -18.97 -10.14 5.70
CA ASN A 412 -19.52 -10.70 6.94
C ASN A 412 -19.50 -12.23 6.94
N ARG A 413 -19.99 -12.88 5.86
CA ARG A 413 -20.08 -14.34 5.72
C ARG A 413 -18.73 -15.05 5.85
N LYS A 414 -17.65 -14.34 5.52
CA LYS A 414 -16.29 -14.89 5.43
C LYS A 414 -15.33 -14.18 6.37
N SER A 415 -15.83 -13.71 7.50
CA SER A 415 -15.01 -13.13 8.57
C SER A 415 -14.94 -14.08 9.75
N ASN A 416 -13.74 -14.25 10.29
CA ASN A 416 -13.56 -14.96 11.55
C ASN A 416 -14.14 -14.18 12.75
N GLN A 417 -14.46 -12.89 12.58
CA GLN A 417 -15.10 -12.06 13.59
C GLN A 417 -16.64 -12.08 13.51
N GLN A 418 -17.25 -12.96 12.70
CA GLN A 418 -18.71 -12.99 12.54
C GLN A 418 -19.49 -13.27 13.84
N ASN A 419 -18.84 -13.83 14.87
CA ASN A 419 -19.43 -14.05 16.19
C ASN A 419 -19.59 -12.75 17.03
N LEU A 420 -18.97 -11.64 16.62
CA LEU A 420 -19.07 -10.36 17.31
C LEU A 420 -20.31 -9.55 16.92
N GLY A 421 -20.85 -9.83 15.72
CA GLY A 421 -21.96 -9.10 15.12
C GLY A 421 -21.66 -8.65 13.70
N THR A 422 -22.55 -7.85 13.14
CA THR A 422 -22.43 -7.36 11.76
C THR A 422 -21.31 -6.32 11.63
N ILE A 423 -20.33 -6.62 10.79
CA ILE A 423 -19.29 -5.68 10.35
C ILE A 423 -19.91 -4.65 9.41
N ARG A 424 -19.70 -3.37 9.73
CA ARG A 424 -20.38 -2.23 9.09
C ARG A 424 -19.54 -1.50 8.05
N SER A 425 -18.23 -1.70 7.99
CA SER A 425 -17.37 -1.02 7.02
C SER A 425 -16.02 -1.70 6.88
N SER A 426 -15.19 -1.15 6.00
CA SER A 426 -13.75 -1.38 5.95
C SER A 426 -12.99 -0.12 6.40
N ASN A 427 -11.66 -0.14 6.35
CA ASN A 427 -10.79 1.01 6.59
C ASN A 427 -10.64 1.96 5.38
N LEU A 428 -9.70 2.90 5.46
CA LEU A 428 -9.35 3.84 4.39
C LEU A 428 -8.97 3.17 3.05
N CYS A 429 -8.31 2.00 3.10
CA CYS A 429 -7.71 1.37 1.92
C CYS A 429 -8.42 0.08 1.47
N CYS A 430 -9.57 -0.25 2.06
CA CYS A 430 -10.43 -1.38 1.67
C CYS A 430 -9.85 -2.79 1.87
N GLU A 431 -8.80 -2.97 2.66
CA GLU A 431 -8.19 -4.29 2.98
C GLU A 431 -8.59 -4.83 4.35
N VAL A 432 -9.02 -3.96 5.28
CA VAL A 432 -9.28 -4.35 6.68
C VAL A 432 -10.77 -4.51 6.92
N ILE A 433 -11.19 -5.70 7.36
CA ILE A 433 -12.59 -6.05 7.61
C ILE A 433 -12.73 -6.49 9.06
N GLU A 434 -12.94 -5.52 9.94
CA GLU A 434 -12.98 -5.70 11.39
C GLU A 434 -14.27 -5.14 11.98
N TYR A 435 -14.77 -5.80 13.02
CA TYR A 435 -15.97 -5.40 13.75
C TYR A 435 -15.79 -4.05 14.45
N THR A 436 -16.85 -3.26 14.47
CA THR A 436 -16.91 -1.95 15.14
C THR A 436 -18.27 -1.77 15.81
N ASP A 437 -18.28 -1.03 16.91
CA ASP A 437 -19.50 -0.59 17.58
C ASP A 437 -19.29 0.77 18.28
N SER A 438 -20.27 1.23 19.04
CA SER A 438 -20.26 2.52 19.75
C SER A 438 -19.11 2.68 20.77
N ASP A 439 -18.56 1.58 21.28
CA ASP A 439 -17.50 1.51 22.27
C ASP A 439 -16.25 0.73 21.78
N GLU A 440 -16.25 0.31 20.51
CA GLU A 440 -15.16 -0.44 19.89
C GLU A 440 -14.76 0.18 18.54
N VAL A 441 -13.55 0.72 18.51
CA VAL A 441 -12.92 1.22 17.29
C VAL A 441 -11.86 0.22 16.86
N ALA A 442 -12.07 -0.46 15.75
CA ALA A 442 -11.13 -1.46 15.25
C ALA A 442 -9.79 -0.82 14.85
N VAL A 443 -8.70 -1.59 14.96
CA VAL A 443 -7.32 -1.11 14.81
C VAL A 443 -6.51 -2.12 14.01
N CYS A 444 -5.89 -1.67 12.93
CA CYS A 444 -5.08 -2.54 12.10
C CYS A 444 -3.56 -2.33 12.29
N ASN A 445 -2.87 -3.43 12.58
CA ASN A 445 -1.42 -3.52 12.79
C ASN A 445 -0.79 -4.19 11.56
N LEU A 446 0.00 -3.44 10.79
CA LEU A 446 0.37 -3.81 9.42
C LEU A 446 1.88 -4.05 9.22
N ALA A 447 2.22 -5.08 8.45
CA ALA A 447 3.55 -5.30 7.87
C ALA A 447 3.44 -5.99 6.51
N SER A 448 4.42 -5.79 5.64
CA SER A 448 4.45 -6.40 4.31
C SER A 448 5.71 -7.21 4.08
N ILE A 449 5.57 -8.41 3.55
CA ILE A 449 6.67 -9.27 3.13
C ILE A 449 7.09 -8.94 1.68
N ALA A 450 8.40 -8.85 1.44
CA ALA A 450 8.97 -8.57 0.13
C ALA A 450 9.13 -9.88 -0.66
N LEU A 451 8.11 -10.22 -1.45
CA LEU A 451 8.05 -11.49 -2.19
C LEU A 451 9.26 -11.77 -3.10
N PRO A 452 9.94 -10.77 -3.71
CA PRO A 452 11.12 -11.02 -4.54
C PRO A 452 12.30 -11.66 -3.81
N LYS A 453 12.38 -11.52 -2.47
CA LYS A 453 13.48 -12.06 -1.66
C LYS A 453 13.45 -13.58 -1.51
N PHE A 454 12.38 -14.22 -1.95
CA PHE A 454 12.21 -15.67 -1.87
C PHE A 454 12.42 -16.34 -3.23
N VAL A 455 12.81 -15.59 -4.26
CA VAL A 455 13.26 -16.17 -5.53
C VAL A 455 14.74 -16.54 -5.40
N GLY A 456 15.04 -17.83 -5.47
CA GLY A 456 16.39 -18.37 -5.45
C GLY A 456 17.14 -18.11 -6.77
N GLU A 457 18.47 -18.18 -6.71
CA GLU A 457 19.32 -18.05 -7.90
C GLU A 457 19.09 -19.18 -8.92
N ASP A 458 18.53 -20.32 -8.48
CA ASP A 458 18.14 -21.44 -9.32
C ASP A 458 16.78 -21.25 -10.03
N GLY A 459 16.16 -20.07 -9.87
CA GLY A 459 14.86 -19.74 -10.45
C GLY A 459 13.67 -20.40 -9.75
N LYS A 460 13.86 -20.95 -8.55
CA LYS A 460 12.77 -21.53 -7.73
C LYS A 460 12.33 -20.57 -6.64
N TYR A 461 11.09 -20.75 -6.19
CA TYR A 461 10.51 -19.98 -5.09
C TYR A 461 10.65 -20.74 -3.76
N ASP A 462 11.27 -20.12 -2.76
CA ASP A 462 11.52 -20.70 -1.44
C ASP A 462 10.33 -20.47 -0.49
N PHE A 463 9.35 -21.38 -0.57
CA PHE A 463 8.17 -21.36 0.30
C PHE A 463 8.51 -21.64 1.77
N GLN A 464 9.56 -22.40 2.07
CA GLN A 464 9.94 -22.69 3.45
C GLN A 464 10.48 -21.44 4.14
N LYS A 465 11.30 -20.66 3.43
CA LYS A 465 11.79 -19.37 3.94
C LYS A 465 10.66 -18.36 4.08
N LEU A 466 9.72 -18.32 3.12
CA LEU A 466 8.52 -17.48 3.22
C LEU A 466 7.71 -17.81 4.48
N TYR A 467 7.48 -19.09 4.74
CA TYR A 467 6.79 -19.56 5.94
C TYR A 467 7.52 -19.13 7.23
N GLN A 468 8.84 -19.31 7.31
CA GLN A 468 9.63 -18.88 8.49
C GLN A 468 9.52 -17.37 8.75
N VAL A 469 9.70 -16.55 7.71
CA VAL A 469 9.59 -15.08 7.84
C VAL A 469 8.16 -14.70 8.25
N THR A 470 7.15 -15.34 7.69
CA THR A 470 5.74 -15.10 8.03
C THR A 470 5.45 -15.32 9.51
N LYS A 471 5.97 -16.42 10.09
CA LYS A 471 5.80 -16.71 11.52
C LYS A 471 6.40 -15.61 12.39
N MET A 472 7.63 -15.18 12.07
CA MET A 472 8.30 -14.12 12.81
C MET A 472 7.54 -12.79 12.68
N VAL A 473 7.13 -12.39 11.48
CA VAL A 473 6.36 -11.14 11.26
C VAL A 473 5.03 -11.17 12.03
N THR A 474 4.36 -12.32 12.07
CA THR A 474 3.13 -12.53 12.85
C THR A 474 3.38 -12.28 14.34
N LYS A 475 4.47 -12.81 14.89
CA LYS A 475 4.87 -12.59 16.30
C LYS A 475 5.19 -11.11 16.56
N ASN A 476 5.85 -10.43 15.62
CA ASN A 476 6.12 -9.00 15.73
C ASN A 476 4.83 -8.18 15.78
N LEU A 477 3.90 -8.44 14.87
CA LEU A 477 2.61 -7.75 14.84
C LEU A 477 1.78 -8.00 16.09
N ASN A 478 1.84 -9.22 16.67
CA ASN A 478 1.17 -9.47 17.95
C ASN A 478 1.80 -8.66 19.10
N LYS A 479 3.13 -8.50 19.15
CA LYS A 479 3.79 -7.63 20.14
C LYS A 479 3.43 -6.15 19.95
N VAL A 480 3.26 -5.70 18.70
CA VAL A 480 2.82 -4.33 18.37
C VAL A 480 1.51 -3.97 19.08
N ILE A 481 0.57 -4.91 19.22
CA ILE A 481 -0.71 -4.67 19.90
C ILE A 481 -0.51 -4.20 21.35
N ASP A 482 0.40 -4.84 22.09
CA ASP A 482 0.56 -4.57 23.52
C ASP A 482 1.35 -3.28 23.79
N ILE A 483 2.32 -2.96 22.93
CA ILE A 483 3.18 -1.77 23.07
C ILE A 483 2.57 -0.49 22.48
N ASN A 484 1.54 -0.62 21.63
CA ASN A 484 0.98 0.51 20.89
C ASN A 484 0.37 1.55 21.85
N TYR A 485 0.67 2.82 21.60
CA TYR A 485 -0.06 3.93 22.19
C TYR A 485 -1.38 4.14 21.45
N TYR A 486 -2.50 3.91 22.14
CA TYR A 486 -3.83 4.09 21.57
C TYR A 486 -4.32 5.54 21.76
N PRO A 487 -4.69 6.25 20.68
CA PRO A 487 -5.18 7.63 20.78
C PRO A 487 -6.48 7.79 21.56
N ILE A 488 -7.30 6.73 21.60
CA ILE A 488 -8.61 6.68 22.25
C ILE A 488 -8.81 5.32 22.95
N PRO A 489 -9.59 5.25 24.06
CA PRO A 489 -9.77 4.01 24.82
C PRO A 489 -10.54 2.92 24.06
N GLU A 490 -11.49 3.27 23.22
CA GLU A 490 -12.28 2.32 22.40
C GLU A 490 -11.38 1.52 21.44
N ALA A 491 -10.33 2.16 20.94
CA ALA A 491 -9.32 1.53 20.09
C ALA A 491 -8.49 0.50 20.86
N LYS A 492 -8.09 0.83 22.10
CA LYS A 492 -7.39 -0.11 22.97
C LYS A 492 -8.28 -1.28 23.32
N LYS A 493 -9.55 -1.02 23.65
CA LYS A 493 -10.53 -2.06 23.99
C LYS A 493 -10.65 -3.09 22.85
N SER A 494 -10.96 -2.63 21.65
CA SER A 494 -11.13 -3.52 20.48
C SER A 494 -9.86 -4.33 20.19
N ASN A 495 -8.70 -3.68 20.13
CA ASN A 495 -7.46 -4.36 19.76
C ASN A 495 -7.00 -5.37 20.82
N MET A 496 -7.24 -5.11 22.11
CA MET A 496 -6.89 -6.06 23.17
C MET A 496 -7.83 -7.27 23.22
N ARG A 497 -9.12 -7.09 22.90
CA ARG A 497 -10.12 -8.16 22.91
C ARG A 497 -9.98 -9.13 21.73
N HIS A 498 -9.74 -8.60 20.53
CA HIS A 498 -9.77 -9.39 19.29
C HIS A 498 -8.38 -9.60 18.68
N ARG A 499 -7.41 -8.76 19.04
CA ARG A 499 -6.01 -8.85 18.62
C ARG A 499 -5.78 -9.04 17.12
N PRO A 500 -6.49 -8.33 16.22
CA PRO A 500 -6.29 -8.50 14.79
C PRO A 500 -4.93 -7.95 14.33
N ILE A 501 -4.38 -8.61 13.31
CA ILE A 501 -3.20 -8.15 12.56
C ILE A 501 -3.50 -8.20 11.06
N GLY A 502 -2.70 -7.46 10.28
CA GLY A 502 -2.78 -7.46 8.83
C GLY A 502 -1.40 -7.64 8.20
N LEU A 503 -1.07 -8.88 7.90
CA LEU A 503 0.09 -9.23 7.10
C LEU A 503 -0.26 -9.10 5.61
N GLY A 504 0.52 -8.29 4.90
CA GLY A 504 0.42 -8.10 3.47
C GLY A 504 1.70 -8.49 2.74
N VAL A 505 1.75 -8.15 1.46
CA VAL A 505 2.89 -8.41 0.59
C VAL A 505 3.26 -7.17 -0.21
N GLN A 506 4.43 -7.19 -0.84
CA GLN A 506 4.85 -6.26 -1.87
C GLN A 506 5.74 -6.97 -2.88
N GLY A 507 5.84 -6.40 -4.09
CA GLY A 507 6.67 -6.95 -5.15
C GLY A 507 6.13 -8.24 -5.78
N LEU A 508 4.81 -8.40 -5.86
CA LEU A 508 4.23 -9.57 -6.56
C LEU A 508 4.61 -9.56 -8.05
N ALA A 509 4.51 -8.41 -8.72
CA ALA A 509 4.90 -8.29 -10.13
C ALA A 509 6.40 -8.50 -10.34
N ASP A 510 7.25 -7.95 -9.46
CA ASP A 510 8.69 -8.21 -9.44
C ASP A 510 8.99 -9.72 -9.36
N THR A 511 8.27 -10.42 -8.48
CA THR A 511 8.42 -11.87 -8.27
C THR A 511 8.08 -12.64 -9.54
N PHE A 512 6.98 -12.32 -10.21
CA PHE A 512 6.63 -12.98 -11.47
C PHE A 512 7.69 -12.77 -12.54
N ILE A 513 8.21 -11.54 -12.68
CA ILE A 513 9.26 -11.25 -13.65
C ILE A 513 10.55 -12.02 -13.33
N LEU A 514 10.94 -12.09 -12.06
CA LEU A 514 12.12 -12.85 -11.62
C LEU A 514 11.97 -14.36 -11.83
N MET A 515 10.75 -14.89 -11.71
CA MET A 515 10.40 -16.28 -12.05
C MET A 515 10.21 -16.49 -13.56
N ASN A 516 10.39 -15.45 -14.38
CA ASN A 516 10.15 -15.45 -15.82
C ASN A 516 8.70 -15.78 -16.23
N TYR A 517 7.71 -15.34 -15.44
CA TYR A 517 6.29 -15.51 -15.70
C TYR A 517 5.64 -14.20 -16.15
N ALA A 518 4.79 -14.27 -17.17
CA ALA A 518 3.88 -13.18 -17.48
C ALA A 518 2.76 -13.12 -16.43
N PHE A 519 2.29 -11.92 -16.10
CA PHE A 519 1.29 -11.76 -15.03
C PHE A 519 0.00 -12.56 -15.29
N GLU A 520 -0.38 -12.73 -16.56
CA GLU A 520 -1.58 -13.45 -16.99
C GLU A 520 -1.38 -14.96 -17.17
N SER A 521 -0.17 -15.49 -16.91
CA SER A 521 0.13 -16.91 -17.14
C SER A 521 -0.44 -17.81 -16.05
N ASP A 522 -0.66 -19.08 -16.38
CA ASP A 522 -1.16 -20.06 -15.42
C ASP A 522 -0.13 -20.31 -14.30
N GLU A 523 1.18 -20.23 -14.61
CA GLU A 523 2.26 -20.35 -13.64
C GLU A 523 2.25 -19.20 -12.61
N ALA A 524 2.03 -17.96 -13.06
CA ALA A 524 1.89 -16.81 -12.16
C ALA A 524 0.65 -16.94 -11.27
N ARG A 525 -0.46 -17.45 -11.83
CA ARG A 525 -1.69 -17.74 -11.10
C ARG A 525 -1.51 -18.83 -10.05
N GLU A 526 -0.78 -19.90 -10.37
CA GLU A 526 -0.46 -20.97 -9.41
C GLU A 526 0.45 -20.48 -8.29
N LEU A 527 1.53 -19.77 -8.66
CA LEU A 527 2.45 -19.17 -7.69
C LEU A 527 1.73 -18.20 -6.75
N ASN A 528 0.79 -17.40 -7.27
CA ASN A 528 -0.08 -16.54 -6.46
C ASN A 528 -0.84 -17.36 -5.39
N LYS A 529 -1.50 -18.47 -5.76
CA LYS A 529 -2.18 -19.32 -4.77
C LYS A 529 -1.22 -19.85 -3.72
N HIS A 530 -0.09 -20.41 -4.14
CA HIS A 530 0.88 -21.04 -3.25
C HIS A 530 1.56 -20.04 -2.28
N ILE A 531 1.84 -18.82 -2.72
CA ILE A 531 2.35 -17.75 -1.86
C ILE A 531 1.33 -17.47 -0.75
N PHE A 532 0.07 -17.19 -1.10
CA PHE A 532 -0.92 -16.81 -0.11
C PHE A 532 -1.37 -17.97 0.80
N GLU A 533 -1.37 -19.20 0.29
CA GLU A 533 -1.55 -20.41 1.10
C GLU A 533 -0.45 -20.51 2.17
N THR A 534 0.82 -20.33 1.77
CA THR A 534 1.98 -20.36 2.67
C THR A 534 1.93 -19.25 3.73
N LEU A 535 1.57 -18.04 3.33
CA LEU A 535 1.40 -16.90 4.24
C LEU A 535 0.31 -17.18 5.28
N TYR A 536 -0.83 -17.73 4.84
CA TYR A 536 -1.92 -18.02 5.77
C TYR A 536 -1.57 -19.15 6.72
N PHE A 537 -0.92 -20.20 6.23
CA PHE A 537 -0.48 -21.33 7.05
C PHE A 537 0.50 -20.88 8.14
N GLY A 538 1.58 -20.19 7.74
CA GLY A 538 2.60 -19.70 8.68
C GLY A 538 2.04 -18.71 9.70
N ALA A 539 1.16 -17.80 9.28
CA ALA A 539 0.54 -16.85 10.21
C ALA A 539 -0.42 -17.54 11.20
N MET A 540 -1.20 -18.52 10.74
CA MET A 540 -2.14 -19.25 11.59
C MET A 540 -1.40 -20.09 12.63
N GLU A 541 -0.36 -20.81 12.21
CA GLU A 541 0.45 -21.62 13.10
C GLU A 541 1.21 -20.75 14.11
N ALA A 542 1.82 -19.63 13.71
CA ALA A 542 2.43 -18.72 14.68
C ALA A 542 1.42 -18.13 15.67
N SER A 543 0.19 -17.85 15.23
CA SER A 543 -0.87 -17.38 16.13
C SER A 543 -1.34 -18.47 17.10
N MET A 544 -1.35 -19.73 16.66
CA MET A 544 -1.63 -20.90 17.49
C MET A 544 -0.53 -21.12 18.53
N GLU A 545 0.76 -21.09 18.14
CA GLU A 545 1.91 -21.17 19.06
C GLU A 545 1.86 -20.07 20.14
N LEU A 546 1.45 -18.85 19.76
CA LEU A 546 1.28 -17.77 20.72
C LEU A 546 0.11 -18.02 21.69
N ALA A 547 -0.94 -18.72 21.26
CA ALA A 547 -2.07 -19.08 22.12
C ALA A 547 -1.72 -20.20 23.09
N GLU A 548 -0.87 -21.16 22.70
CA GLU A 548 -0.34 -22.17 23.64
C GLU A 548 0.36 -21.51 24.84
N VAL A 549 1.11 -20.44 24.60
CA VAL A 549 1.88 -19.73 25.64
C VAL A 549 1.04 -18.71 26.42
N HIS A 550 0.19 -17.96 25.73
CA HIS A 550 -0.49 -16.78 26.30
C HIS A 550 -2.01 -16.91 26.40
N GLY A 551 -2.57 -18.06 26.00
CA GLY A 551 -3.99 -18.26 25.78
C GLY A 551 -4.50 -17.61 24.49
N PRO A 552 -5.67 -18.05 23.99
CA PRO A 552 -6.31 -17.44 22.84
C PRO A 552 -6.74 -15.99 23.13
N TYR A 553 -7.11 -15.24 22.08
CA TYR A 553 -7.75 -13.93 22.27
C TYR A 553 -9.12 -14.06 22.95
N GLU A 554 -9.56 -13.00 23.64
CA GLU A 554 -10.73 -13.02 24.53
C GLU A 554 -12.00 -13.55 23.85
N THR A 555 -12.23 -13.15 22.59
CA THR A 555 -13.45 -13.50 21.85
C THR A 555 -13.26 -14.67 20.87
N PHE A 556 -12.31 -15.57 21.14
CA PHE A 556 -12.05 -16.74 20.31
C PHE A 556 -13.21 -17.74 20.34
N ALA A 557 -13.77 -18.00 21.51
CA ALA A 557 -14.88 -18.93 21.65
C ALA A 557 -16.08 -18.51 20.80
N GLY A 558 -16.57 -19.44 19.96
CA GLY A 558 -17.69 -19.19 19.05
C GLY A 558 -17.31 -18.66 17.67
N SER A 559 -16.05 -18.20 17.49
CA SER A 559 -15.51 -17.84 16.17
C SER A 559 -15.45 -19.05 15.23
N PRO A 560 -15.46 -18.86 13.91
CA PRO A 560 -15.26 -19.95 12.95
C PRO A 560 -14.01 -20.80 13.18
N VAL A 561 -12.85 -20.19 13.44
CA VAL A 561 -11.61 -20.95 13.66
C VAL A 561 -11.68 -21.81 14.92
N SER A 562 -12.44 -21.40 15.96
CA SER A 562 -12.70 -22.25 17.14
C SER A 562 -13.50 -23.52 16.82
N LYS A 563 -14.13 -23.57 15.64
CA LYS A 563 -14.88 -24.72 15.11
C LYS A 563 -14.11 -25.44 14.00
N GLY A 564 -12.83 -25.14 13.80
CA GLY A 564 -12.01 -25.69 12.73
C GLY A 564 -12.35 -25.17 11.33
N ILE A 565 -13.09 -24.07 11.21
CA ILE A 565 -13.48 -23.45 9.94
C ILE A 565 -12.48 -22.33 9.62
N PHE A 566 -11.62 -22.59 8.64
CA PHE A 566 -10.59 -21.67 8.19
C PHE A 566 -11.09 -20.84 7.00
N GLN A 567 -10.30 -19.85 6.58
CA GLN A 567 -10.74 -18.92 5.55
C GLN A 567 -11.14 -19.64 4.25
N PHE A 568 -10.34 -20.57 3.75
CA PHE A 568 -10.63 -21.26 2.49
C PHE A 568 -11.90 -22.12 2.57
N ASP A 569 -12.26 -22.64 3.75
CA ASP A 569 -13.51 -23.37 3.96
C ASP A 569 -14.72 -22.45 3.71
N MET A 570 -14.64 -21.19 4.16
CA MET A 570 -15.69 -20.17 3.93
C MET A 570 -15.82 -19.76 2.46
N TRP A 571 -14.82 -20.09 1.64
CA TRP A 571 -14.84 -19.90 0.17
C TRP A 571 -15.20 -21.19 -0.58
N GLY A 572 -15.34 -22.33 0.11
CA GLY A 572 -15.51 -23.64 -0.53
C GLY A 572 -14.28 -24.09 -1.34
N VAL A 573 -13.09 -23.62 -0.95
CA VAL A 573 -11.82 -23.93 -1.63
C VAL A 573 -11.07 -24.99 -0.84
N THR A 574 -10.57 -26.02 -1.53
CA THR A 574 -9.63 -27.00 -0.97
C THR A 574 -8.20 -26.58 -1.36
N PRO A 575 -7.29 -26.36 -0.39
CA PRO A 575 -5.89 -26.08 -0.70
C PRO A 575 -5.27 -27.20 -1.54
N SER A 576 -4.61 -26.86 -2.64
CA SER A 576 -4.14 -27.83 -3.64
C SER A 576 -2.62 -28.00 -3.69
N SER A 577 -1.85 -27.22 -2.94
CA SER A 577 -0.39 -27.23 -3.05
C SER A 577 0.26 -28.54 -2.57
N GLY A 578 -0.35 -29.21 -1.60
CA GLY A 578 0.24 -30.35 -0.90
C GLY A 578 1.46 -29.99 -0.02
N MET A 579 1.79 -28.70 0.14
CA MET A 579 2.96 -28.24 0.90
C MET A 579 2.74 -28.22 2.41
N TRP A 580 1.49 -28.04 2.85
CA TRP A 580 1.16 -27.73 4.24
C TRP A 580 0.08 -28.65 4.80
N ASP A 581 0.31 -29.18 6.01
CA ASP A 581 -0.66 -30.07 6.67
C ASP A 581 -1.74 -29.27 7.40
N TRP A 582 -2.76 -28.88 6.63
CA TRP A 582 -3.92 -28.15 7.15
C TRP A 582 -4.75 -28.96 8.16
N ASN A 583 -4.74 -30.29 8.08
CA ASN A 583 -5.52 -31.13 9.00
C ASN A 583 -4.87 -31.13 10.40
N ALA A 584 -3.55 -31.31 10.44
CA ALA A 584 -2.80 -31.20 11.70
C ALA A 584 -2.93 -29.81 12.31
N LEU A 585 -2.84 -28.74 11.51
CA LEU A 585 -2.98 -27.37 12.01
C LEU A 585 -4.41 -27.09 12.51
N LYS A 586 -5.46 -27.57 11.82
CA LYS A 586 -6.84 -27.45 12.30
C LYS A 586 -7.03 -28.11 13.66
N ALA A 587 -6.46 -29.31 13.86
CA ALA A 587 -6.53 -30.00 15.14
C ALA A 587 -5.85 -29.19 16.27
N GLN A 588 -4.63 -28.67 16.02
CA GLN A 588 -3.91 -27.84 16.99
C GLN A 588 -4.64 -26.53 17.31
N VAL A 589 -5.22 -25.86 16.30
CA VAL A 589 -6.02 -24.64 16.50
C VAL A 589 -7.29 -24.92 17.32
N MET A 590 -7.92 -26.09 17.15
CA MET A 590 -9.08 -26.46 17.96
C MET A 590 -8.70 -26.83 19.40
N GLU A 591 -7.49 -27.34 19.62
CA GLU A 591 -6.97 -27.70 20.95
C GLU A 591 -6.48 -26.48 21.73
N HIS A 592 -5.65 -25.65 21.13
CA HIS A 592 -4.94 -24.56 21.80
C HIS A 592 -5.54 -23.17 21.54
N GLY A 593 -6.35 -23.04 20.49
CA GLY A 593 -6.84 -21.77 20.00
C GLY A 593 -5.81 -20.97 19.22
N VAL A 594 -6.10 -19.70 18.97
CA VAL A 594 -5.18 -18.76 18.29
C VAL A 594 -5.17 -17.42 19.01
N ARG A 595 -4.04 -16.70 18.91
CA ARG A 595 -3.82 -15.43 19.62
C ARG A 595 -4.41 -14.23 18.90
N ASN A 596 -4.71 -14.34 17.61
CA ASN A 596 -5.17 -13.23 16.77
C ASN A 596 -6.43 -13.64 16.01
N SER A 597 -7.47 -12.80 16.05
CA SER A 597 -8.73 -13.09 15.34
C SER A 597 -8.61 -13.03 13.81
N LEU A 598 -7.71 -12.20 13.30
CA LEU A 598 -7.46 -11.98 11.88
C LEU A 598 -5.95 -11.80 11.66
N LEU A 599 -5.46 -12.21 10.49
CA LEU A 599 -4.04 -12.40 10.18
C LEU A 599 -3.58 -11.67 8.91
N LEU A 600 -4.27 -11.85 7.78
CA LEU A 600 -3.81 -11.37 6.46
C LEU A 600 -4.71 -10.26 5.92
N ALA A 601 -4.09 -9.17 5.48
CA ALA A 601 -4.74 -8.02 4.85
C ALA A 601 -3.78 -7.28 3.90
N PRO A 602 -3.64 -7.70 2.62
CA PRO A 602 -2.74 -7.03 1.67
C PRO A 602 -3.15 -5.58 1.40
N MET A 603 -2.38 -4.66 2.00
CA MET A 603 -2.56 -3.21 1.91
C MET A 603 -1.80 -2.60 0.72
N PRO A 604 -2.06 -1.33 0.37
CA PRO A 604 -1.20 -0.59 -0.54
C PRO A 604 0.14 -0.30 0.15
N THR A 605 1.24 -0.52 -0.56
CA THR A 605 2.60 -0.37 -0.01
C THR A 605 3.34 0.82 -0.62
N ALA A 606 2.63 1.86 -1.06
CA ALA A 606 3.15 3.01 -1.80
C ALA A 606 4.52 3.54 -1.32
N SER A 607 4.68 3.75 -0.01
CA SER A 607 5.94 4.26 0.53
C SER A 607 6.94 3.17 0.91
N THR A 608 6.48 2.03 1.43
CA THR A 608 7.35 0.96 1.92
C THR A 608 7.92 0.11 0.79
N ALA A 609 7.16 -0.14 -0.28
CA ALA A 609 7.65 -0.79 -1.49
C ALA A 609 8.67 0.09 -2.22
N GLN A 610 8.46 1.41 -2.24
CA GLN A 610 9.45 2.33 -2.76
C GLN A 610 10.76 2.29 -1.96
N ILE A 611 10.70 2.19 -0.63
CA ILE A 611 11.91 2.05 0.21
C ILE A 611 12.67 0.78 -0.15
N LEU A 612 11.98 -0.34 -0.32
CA LEU A 612 12.60 -1.63 -0.67
C LEU A 612 12.89 -1.80 -2.18
N GLY A 613 12.52 -0.82 -3.01
CA GLY A 613 12.70 -0.86 -4.47
C GLY A 613 11.83 -1.90 -5.19
N ASN A 614 10.65 -2.22 -4.65
CA ASN A 614 9.69 -3.18 -5.20
C ASN A 614 8.46 -2.47 -5.81
N ASN A 615 7.71 -3.16 -6.67
CA ASN A 615 6.38 -2.72 -7.09
C ASN A 615 5.36 -2.84 -5.96
N GLU A 616 4.30 -2.03 -6.04
CA GLU A 616 3.29 -1.96 -4.99
C GLU A 616 2.49 -3.25 -4.84
N SER A 617 2.43 -3.76 -3.61
CA SER A 617 1.49 -4.77 -3.15
C SER A 617 1.35 -5.97 -4.12
N ILE A 618 0.12 -6.25 -4.53
CA ILE A 618 -0.28 -7.27 -5.51
C ILE A 618 -0.51 -6.72 -6.92
N GLU A 619 -0.09 -5.48 -7.19
CA GLU A 619 -0.37 -4.80 -8.45
C GLU A 619 0.61 -5.23 -9.56
N PRO A 620 0.15 -5.32 -10.82
CA PRO A 620 1.04 -5.30 -11.98
C PRO A 620 1.81 -3.98 -12.08
N PHE A 621 2.88 -3.95 -12.89
CA PHE A 621 3.54 -2.69 -13.23
C PHE A 621 2.56 -1.78 -14.00
N THR A 622 2.36 -0.57 -13.50
CA THR A 622 1.46 0.41 -14.15
C THR A 622 2.06 0.95 -15.45
N THR A 623 3.38 1.00 -15.54
CA THR A 623 4.15 1.44 -16.71
C THR A 623 5.58 0.92 -16.59
N ASN A 624 6.23 0.60 -17.71
CA ASN A 624 7.66 0.24 -17.69
C ASN A 624 8.59 1.44 -17.76
N MET A 625 8.10 2.64 -18.07
CA MET A 625 8.93 3.83 -18.09
C MET A 625 8.11 5.10 -17.90
N TYR A 626 8.51 5.94 -16.94
CA TYR A 626 7.81 7.17 -16.63
C TYR A 626 8.73 8.25 -16.08
N ASN A 627 8.31 9.51 -16.23
CA ASN A 627 9.02 10.62 -15.63
C ASN A 627 8.52 10.89 -14.21
N ARG A 628 9.45 10.99 -13.27
CA ARG A 628 9.21 11.34 -11.88
C ARG A 628 9.79 12.71 -11.58
N ARG A 629 8.94 13.63 -11.15
CA ARG A 629 9.37 14.93 -10.63
C ARG A 629 9.73 14.83 -9.16
N VAL A 630 10.92 15.28 -8.81
CA VAL A 630 11.40 15.50 -7.45
C VAL A 630 11.90 16.94 -7.32
N LEU A 631 12.22 17.40 -6.11
CA LEU A 631 12.70 18.78 -5.89
C LEU A 631 13.96 19.10 -6.71
N ALA A 632 14.81 18.10 -6.97
CA ALA A 632 16.04 18.21 -7.76
C ALA A 632 15.83 18.15 -9.29
N GLY A 633 14.58 17.99 -9.77
CA GLY A 633 14.26 17.95 -11.21
C GLY A 633 13.40 16.76 -11.63
N GLU A 634 13.35 16.49 -12.93
CA GLU A 634 12.55 15.43 -13.54
C GLU A 634 13.46 14.27 -13.97
N PHE A 635 13.23 13.08 -13.40
CA PHE A 635 14.02 11.87 -13.66
C PHE A 635 13.16 10.84 -14.39
N THR A 636 13.65 10.29 -15.50
CA THR A 636 13.00 9.14 -16.13
C THR A 636 13.37 7.86 -15.38
N ILE A 637 12.37 7.18 -14.85
CA ILE A 637 12.46 5.90 -14.15
C ILE A 637 12.04 4.81 -15.12
N VAL A 638 12.83 3.75 -15.21
CA VAL A 638 12.57 2.58 -16.04
C VAL A 638 12.41 1.36 -15.15
N ASN A 639 11.55 0.43 -15.56
CA ASN A 639 11.48 -0.92 -14.98
C ASN A 639 12.86 -1.58 -15.10
N LYS A 640 13.51 -1.75 -13.94
CA LYS A 640 14.89 -2.26 -13.83
C LYS A 640 15.06 -3.65 -14.42
N TYR A 641 14.01 -4.49 -14.37
CA TYR A 641 14.06 -5.84 -14.92
C TYR A 641 14.02 -5.80 -16.45
N LEU A 642 13.08 -5.02 -17.03
CA LEU A 642 13.00 -4.84 -18.48
C LEU A 642 14.32 -4.29 -19.02
N MET A 643 14.85 -3.24 -18.40
CA MET A 643 16.12 -2.65 -18.84
C MET A 643 17.24 -3.70 -18.85
N LYS A 644 17.37 -4.50 -17.78
CA LYS A 644 18.40 -5.52 -17.67
C LYS A 644 18.28 -6.56 -18.81
N GLU A 645 17.08 -7.06 -19.06
CA GLU A 645 16.84 -8.05 -20.11
C GLU A 645 17.07 -7.49 -21.53
N LEU A 646 16.66 -6.25 -21.79
CA LEU A 646 16.94 -5.60 -23.08
C LEU A 646 18.44 -5.31 -23.29
N ILE A 647 19.19 -5.06 -22.21
CA ILE A 647 20.65 -4.94 -22.25
C ILE A 647 21.29 -6.29 -22.57
N GLU A 648 20.86 -7.36 -21.91
CA GLU A 648 21.34 -8.73 -22.16
C GLU A 648 21.05 -9.20 -23.60
N LEU A 649 19.93 -8.77 -24.17
CA LEU A 649 19.58 -8.99 -25.58
C LEU A 649 20.33 -8.07 -26.56
N GLY A 650 21.09 -7.07 -26.07
CA GLY A 650 21.82 -6.12 -26.91
C GLY A 650 20.94 -5.11 -27.66
N ILE A 651 19.68 -4.95 -27.25
CA ILE A 651 18.68 -4.08 -27.92
C ILE A 651 18.33 -2.82 -27.12
N TRP A 652 18.98 -2.57 -25.98
CA TRP A 652 18.78 -1.34 -25.21
C TRP A 652 19.49 -0.13 -25.84
N THR A 653 18.83 0.52 -26.80
CA THR A 653 19.37 1.69 -27.51
C THR A 653 18.59 2.98 -27.18
N PRO A 654 19.14 4.19 -27.46
CA PRO A 654 18.38 5.43 -27.37
C PRO A 654 17.05 5.41 -28.15
N GLU A 655 17.02 4.76 -29.31
CA GLU A 655 15.84 4.64 -30.17
C GLU A 655 14.77 3.78 -29.49
N VAL A 656 15.14 2.60 -28.97
CA VAL A 656 14.22 1.73 -28.23
C VAL A 656 13.68 2.43 -26.99
N ARG A 657 14.53 3.16 -26.25
CA ARG A 657 14.08 3.98 -25.10
C ARG A 657 13.08 5.03 -25.52
N ASN A 658 13.40 5.82 -26.55
CA ASN A 658 12.51 6.87 -27.03
C ASN A 658 11.16 6.30 -27.52
N GLN A 659 11.17 5.13 -28.15
CA GLN A 659 9.95 4.44 -28.56
C GLN A 659 9.12 3.98 -27.35
N ILE A 660 9.74 3.36 -26.34
CA ILE A 660 9.02 2.97 -25.11
C ILE A 660 8.45 4.21 -24.40
N LEU A 661 9.17 5.34 -24.37
CA LEU A 661 8.67 6.59 -23.77
C LEU A 661 7.49 7.15 -24.56
N HIS A 662 7.60 7.16 -25.89
CA HIS A 662 6.56 7.57 -26.81
C HIS A 662 5.30 6.72 -26.62
N ASP A 663 5.47 5.41 -26.42
CA ASP A 663 4.38 4.46 -26.18
C ASP A 663 3.99 4.38 -24.69
N HIS A 664 4.31 5.41 -23.91
CA HIS A 664 3.92 5.59 -22.51
C HIS A 664 4.34 4.44 -21.57
N GLY A 665 5.48 3.83 -21.86
CA GLY A 665 6.04 2.70 -21.13
C GLY A 665 5.53 1.34 -21.60
N SER A 666 4.73 1.28 -22.67
CA SER A 666 4.41 0.03 -23.36
C SER A 666 5.61 -0.48 -24.16
N VAL A 667 5.76 -1.80 -24.20
CA VAL A 667 6.74 -2.48 -25.06
C VAL A 667 6.08 -3.17 -26.26
N GLN A 668 4.74 -3.17 -26.36
CA GLN A 668 4.01 -4.02 -27.31
C GLN A 668 4.29 -3.63 -28.77
N ASN A 669 4.42 -2.32 -29.04
CA ASN A 669 4.64 -1.78 -30.38
C ASN A 669 6.12 -1.68 -30.77
N VAL A 670 7.04 -2.00 -29.86
CA VAL A 670 8.49 -1.96 -30.14
C VAL A 670 8.88 -3.21 -30.92
N ARG A 671 9.11 -3.07 -32.23
CA ARG A 671 9.29 -4.20 -33.17
C ARG A 671 10.45 -5.12 -32.80
N VAL A 672 11.57 -4.56 -32.35
CA VAL A 672 12.79 -5.32 -32.04
C VAL A 672 12.69 -6.16 -30.76
N ILE A 673 11.68 -5.93 -29.91
CA ILE A 673 11.49 -6.71 -28.68
C ILE A 673 10.78 -8.03 -29.00
N PRO A 674 11.33 -9.20 -28.60
CA PRO A 674 10.68 -10.50 -28.82
C PRO A 674 9.33 -10.63 -28.11
N GLN A 675 8.42 -11.42 -28.68
CA GLN A 675 7.07 -11.61 -28.14
C GLN A 675 7.04 -12.12 -26.67
N PRO A 676 7.87 -13.09 -26.25
CA PRO A 676 7.89 -13.52 -24.85
C PRO A 676 8.24 -12.39 -23.86
N VAL A 677 9.13 -11.47 -24.26
CA VAL A 677 9.49 -10.29 -23.47
C VAL A 677 8.31 -9.32 -23.43
N LYS A 678 7.62 -9.10 -24.56
CA LYS A 678 6.41 -8.27 -24.62
C LYS A 678 5.30 -8.79 -23.70
N ASP A 679 5.08 -10.11 -23.68
CA ASP A 679 4.07 -10.73 -22.82
C ASP A 679 4.41 -10.61 -21.34
N LYS A 680 5.69 -10.77 -20.98
CA LYS A 680 6.17 -10.62 -19.59
C LYS A 680 6.06 -9.18 -19.07
N TYR A 681 6.31 -8.19 -19.92
CA TYR A 681 6.32 -6.77 -19.55
C TYR A 681 5.05 -6.01 -19.98
N LYS A 682 3.93 -6.71 -20.14
CA LYS A 682 2.63 -6.04 -20.27
C LYS A 682 2.39 -5.12 -19.09
N THR A 683 1.96 -3.90 -19.38
CA THR A 683 1.52 -2.96 -18.35
C THR A 683 0.13 -3.34 -17.84
N VAL A 684 -0.27 -2.79 -16.70
CA VAL A 684 -1.61 -3.01 -16.14
C VAL A 684 -2.76 -2.63 -17.10
N TRP A 685 -2.49 -1.73 -18.05
CA TRP A 685 -3.44 -1.27 -19.07
C TRP A 685 -3.64 -2.29 -20.20
N GLU A 686 -2.69 -3.20 -20.36
CA GLU A 686 -2.66 -4.25 -21.39
C GLU A 686 -3.09 -5.61 -20.82
N ILE A 687 -2.98 -5.77 -19.50
CA ILE A 687 -3.44 -6.95 -18.77
C ILE A 687 -4.97 -6.96 -18.69
N LYS A 688 -5.58 -8.11 -18.98
CA LYS A 688 -7.02 -8.31 -18.82
C LYS A 688 -7.38 -8.19 -17.34
N GLN A 689 -8.23 -7.22 -17.00
CA GLN A 689 -8.70 -7.04 -15.61
C GLN A 689 -9.38 -8.30 -15.04
N LYS A 690 -9.98 -9.14 -15.90
CA LYS A 690 -10.49 -10.45 -15.49
C LYS A 690 -9.41 -11.32 -14.83
N ALA A 691 -8.19 -11.36 -15.37
CA ALA A 691 -7.08 -12.13 -14.79
C ALA A 691 -6.68 -11.58 -13.41
N VAL A 692 -6.65 -10.25 -13.26
CA VAL A 692 -6.41 -9.59 -11.96
C VAL A 692 -7.49 -9.99 -10.94
N LEU A 693 -8.77 -9.97 -11.33
CA LEU A 693 -9.88 -10.38 -10.47
C LEU A 693 -9.86 -11.88 -10.14
N ASP A 694 -9.49 -12.75 -11.10
CA ASP A 694 -9.35 -14.19 -10.87
C ASP A 694 -8.25 -14.48 -9.85
N MET A 695 -7.05 -13.88 -10.01
CA MET A 695 -5.96 -14.03 -9.04
C MET A 695 -6.31 -13.44 -7.67
N ALA A 696 -7.09 -12.35 -7.63
CA ALA A 696 -7.58 -11.76 -6.40
C ALA A 696 -8.56 -12.68 -5.66
N ALA A 697 -9.44 -13.38 -6.39
CA ALA A 697 -10.35 -14.36 -5.81
C ALA A 697 -9.58 -15.60 -5.31
N ASP A 698 -8.63 -16.10 -6.11
CA ASP A 698 -7.80 -17.24 -5.76
C ASP A 698 -7.03 -17.01 -4.45
N ARG A 699 -6.36 -15.85 -4.29
CA ARG A 699 -5.70 -15.50 -3.03
C ARG A 699 -6.68 -15.14 -1.92
N GLY A 700 -7.89 -14.68 -2.27
CA GLY A 700 -8.95 -14.30 -1.33
C GLY A 700 -9.37 -15.45 -0.43
N ALA A 701 -9.27 -16.70 -0.91
CA ALA A 701 -9.49 -17.91 -0.13
C ALA A 701 -8.51 -18.07 1.05
N PHE A 702 -7.37 -17.40 1.04
CA PHE A 702 -6.36 -17.45 2.11
C PHE A 702 -6.24 -16.13 2.88
N ILE A 703 -7.04 -15.10 2.53
CA ILE A 703 -7.03 -13.79 3.17
C ILE A 703 -8.28 -13.64 4.05
N CYS A 704 -8.10 -13.70 5.38
CA CYS A 704 -9.21 -13.60 6.35
C CYS A 704 -9.84 -12.21 6.41
N GLN A 705 -9.10 -11.14 6.08
CA GLN A 705 -9.63 -9.79 5.92
C GLN A 705 -10.04 -9.54 4.46
N SER A 706 -9.50 -8.53 3.79
CA SER A 706 -9.65 -8.27 2.36
C SER A 706 -8.31 -7.83 1.75
N GLN A 707 -8.32 -7.25 0.55
CA GLN A 707 -7.14 -6.76 -0.15
C GLN A 707 -7.48 -5.46 -0.90
N SER A 708 -6.54 -4.52 -0.94
CA SER A 708 -6.70 -3.26 -1.67
C SER A 708 -6.56 -3.47 -3.17
N LEU A 709 -7.69 -3.66 -3.86
CA LEU A 709 -7.70 -4.04 -5.27
C LEU A 709 -8.01 -2.86 -6.19
N ASN A 710 -6.98 -2.20 -6.73
CA ASN A 710 -7.19 -1.21 -7.79
C ASN A 710 -7.57 -1.88 -9.11
N VAL A 711 -8.49 -1.26 -9.84
CA VAL A 711 -8.92 -1.69 -11.17
C VAL A 711 -8.49 -0.64 -12.19
N HIS A 712 -7.92 -1.10 -13.30
CA HIS A 712 -7.34 -0.24 -14.32
C HIS A 712 -8.09 -0.44 -15.64
N ILE A 713 -8.82 0.59 -16.08
CA ILE A 713 -9.52 0.57 -17.37
C ILE A 713 -9.21 1.88 -18.08
N ALA A 714 -8.37 1.81 -19.11
CA ALA A 714 -7.91 2.99 -19.85
C ALA A 714 -9.10 3.85 -20.31
N GLU A 715 -10.06 3.23 -21.01
CA GLU A 715 -11.30 3.85 -21.47
C GLU A 715 -12.51 3.17 -20.81
N PRO A 716 -12.96 3.66 -19.65
CA PRO A 716 -14.09 3.06 -18.95
C PRO A 716 -15.38 3.34 -19.72
N THR A 717 -16.22 2.31 -19.85
CA THR A 717 -17.61 2.45 -20.30
C THR A 717 -18.51 1.81 -19.26
N ILE A 718 -19.78 2.22 -19.21
CA ILE A 718 -20.79 1.65 -18.31
C ILE A 718 -20.82 0.11 -18.43
N SER A 719 -20.77 -0.42 -19.66
CA SER A 719 -20.79 -1.86 -19.92
C SER A 719 -19.54 -2.58 -19.37
N LYS A 720 -18.34 -2.03 -19.61
CA LYS A 720 -17.08 -2.59 -19.09
C LYS A 720 -17.05 -2.59 -17.56
N LEU A 721 -17.43 -1.47 -16.93
CA LEU A 721 -17.47 -1.39 -15.47
C LEU A 721 -18.55 -2.30 -14.87
N THR A 722 -19.73 -2.36 -15.50
CA THR A 722 -20.81 -3.26 -15.06
C THR A 722 -20.34 -4.71 -15.07
N SER A 723 -19.85 -5.20 -16.21
CA SER A 723 -19.37 -6.58 -16.31
C SER A 723 -18.25 -6.89 -15.32
N MET A 724 -17.31 -5.97 -15.10
CA MET A 724 -16.22 -6.09 -14.14
C MET A 724 -16.73 -6.20 -12.69
N HIS A 725 -17.60 -5.28 -12.25
CA HIS A 725 -18.14 -5.30 -10.88
C HIS A 725 -19.02 -6.53 -10.62
N PHE A 726 -19.85 -6.93 -11.59
CA PHE A 726 -20.65 -8.15 -11.46
C PHE A 726 -19.77 -9.40 -11.42
N TYR A 727 -18.66 -9.41 -12.17
CA TYR A 727 -17.70 -10.51 -12.12
C TYR A 727 -17.03 -10.60 -10.74
N ALA A 728 -16.54 -9.47 -10.20
CA ALA A 728 -15.94 -9.38 -8.88
C ALA A 728 -16.89 -9.87 -7.77
N TRP A 729 -18.15 -9.41 -7.81
CA TRP A 729 -19.21 -9.84 -6.89
C TRP A 729 -19.48 -11.34 -6.98
N LYS A 730 -19.71 -11.87 -8.20
CA LYS A 730 -20.02 -13.30 -8.42
C LYS A 730 -18.86 -14.23 -8.05
N LYS A 731 -17.62 -13.74 -8.15
CA LYS A 731 -16.43 -14.45 -7.65
C LYS A 731 -16.32 -14.43 -6.13
N GLY A 732 -17.19 -13.69 -5.44
CA GLY A 732 -17.22 -13.59 -3.99
C GLY A 732 -16.14 -12.67 -3.44
N LEU A 733 -15.58 -11.73 -4.20
CA LEU A 733 -14.63 -10.78 -3.61
C LEU A 733 -15.28 -10.02 -2.45
N LYS A 734 -14.47 -9.63 -1.46
CA LYS A 734 -14.92 -8.76 -0.35
C LYS A 734 -14.80 -7.29 -0.75
N THR A 735 -13.66 -6.92 -1.32
CA THR A 735 -13.42 -5.64 -1.98
C THR A 735 -13.39 -5.90 -3.49
N GLY A 736 -14.42 -5.42 -4.19
CA GLY A 736 -14.49 -5.50 -5.66
C GLY A 736 -13.62 -4.45 -6.34
N MET A 737 -13.49 -3.27 -5.72
CA MET A 737 -12.68 -2.18 -6.25
C MET A 737 -12.26 -1.23 -5.13
N TYR A 738 -10.96 -0.96 -5.03
CA TYR A 738 -10.41 0.17 -4.29
C TYR A 738 -10.53 1.44 -5.16
N TYR A 739 -9.54 1.80 -5.98
CA TYR A 739 -9.70 2.85 -6.99
C TYR A 739 -10.02 2.28 -8.38
N LEU A 740 -10.87 3.00 -9.11
CA LEU A 740 -10.84 2.97 -10.56
C LEU A 740 -9.73 3.90 -11.06
N ARG A 741 -8.80 3.36 -11.83
CA ARG A 741 -7.75 4.10 -12.53
C ARG A 741 -8.06 4.13 -14.03
N THR A 742 -8.02 5.32 -14.62
CA THR A 742 -8.32 5.57 -16.03
C THR A 742 -7.16 6.27 -16.71
N GLN A 743 -7.10 6.25 -18.04
CA GLN A 743 -6.15 7.04 -18.82
C GLN A 743 -6.89 8.15 -19.57
N PRO A 744 -6.38 9.39 -19.59
CA PRO A 744 -6.95 10.46 -20.41
C PRO A 744 -6.94 10.10 -21.89
N LYS A 745 -8.01 10.45 -22.62
CA LYS A 745 -8.11 10.25 -24.08
C LYS A 745 -7.17 11.16 -24.91
N ALA A 746 -6.83 12.34 -24.38
CA ALA A 746 -5.94 13.28 -25.03
C ALA A 746 -4.70 13.47 -24.14
N ASN A 747 -3.54 13.07 -24.67
CA ASN A 747 -2.28 13.20 -23.95
C ASN A 747 -1.66 14.57 -24.20
N ALA A 748 -1.06 15.15 -23.14
CA ALA A 748 -0.21 16.32 -23.31
C ALA A 748 0.94 15.99 -24.27
N ILE A 749 1.22 16.90 -25.21
CA ILE A 749 2.33 16.75 -26.16
C ILE A 749 3.62 16.66 -25.34
N GLN A 750 4.31 15.51 -25.41
CA GLN A 750 5.65 15.39 -24.83
C GLN A 750 6.64 16.16 -25.69
N PHE A 751 7.21 17.23 -25.14
CA PHE A 751 8.23 18.07 -25.80
C PHE A 751 9.61 17.41 -25.88
N THR A 752 9.80 16.24 -25.27
CA THR A 752 11.10 15.59 -25.08
C THR A 752 11.47 14.56 -26.15
N VAL A 753 10.56 14.24 -27.06
CA VAL A 753 10.78 13.19 -28.07
C VAL A 753 10.80 13.82 -29.47
N ASP A 754 11.90 13.65 -30.21
CA ASP A 754 11.99 14.06 -31.62
C ASP A 754 11.05 13.18 -32.46
N LYS A 755 9.81 13.67 -32.63
CA LYS A 755 8.77 12.98 -33.42
C LYS A 755 9.19 12.76 -34.87
N ALA A 756 10.05 13.62 -35.43
CA ALA A 756 10.51 13.49 -36.82
C ALA A 756 11.53 12.37 -36.98
N ALA A 757 12.30 12.04 -35.94
CA ALA A 757 13.18 10.87 -35.95
C ALA A 757 12.38 9.56 -35.96
N ILE A 758 11.32 9.48 -35.14
CA ILE A 758 10.44 8.30 -35.05
C ILE A 758 9.67 8.07 -36.36
N GLN A 759 9.10 9.12 -36.95
CA GLN A 759 8.37 9.01 -38.23
C GLN A 759 9.26 8.57 -39.40
N ARG A 760 10.51 9.07 -39.46
CA ARG A 760 11.47 8.64 -40.48
C ARG A 760 11.82 7.16 -40.37
N GLN A 761 11.82 6.60 -39.16
CA GLN A 761 12.12 5.19 -38.91
C GLN A 761 10.94 4.28 -39.29
N GLN A 762 9.70 4.70 -38.99
CA GLN A 762 8.49 3.98 -39.42
C GLN A 762 8.35 3.94 -40.95
N GLN A 763 8.82 4.98 -41.65
CA GLN A 763 8.87 5.04 -43.11
C GLN A 763 10.05 4.25 -43.71
N ALA A 764 11.21 4.22 -43.05
CA ALA A 764 12.39 3.51 -43.52
C ALA A 764 12.28 1.97 -43.45
N GLU A 765 11.38 1.44 -42.60
CA GLU A 765 11.14 0.00 -42.44
C GLU A 765 9.96 -0.55 -43.28
N GLN A 766 9.34 0.26 -44.15
CA GLN A 766 8.41 -0.25 -45.16
C GLN A 766 9.20 -0.74 -46.38
N VAL A 767 9.51 -2.04 -46.41
CA VAL A 767 9.96 -2.70 -47.65
C VAL A 767 8.77 -2.77 -48.60
N PRO A 768 8.87 -2.32 -49.87
CA PRO A 768 7.80 -2.51 -50.85
C PRO A 768 7.66 -4.01 -51.14
N GLU A 769 6.41 -4.52 -51.16
CA GLU A 769 6.12 -5.85 -51.71
C GLU A 769 6.67 -5.95 -53.14
N PRO A 770 7.31 -7.06 -53.53
CA PRO A 770 7.78 -7.20 -54.89
C PRO A 770 6.57 -7.30 -55.83
N GLU A 771 6.52 -6.39 -56.80
CA GLU A 771 5.62 -6.49 -57.95
C GLU A 771 5.88 -7.82 -58.68
N GLU A 772 4.83 -8.63 -58.86
CA GLU A 772 4.89 -9.82 -59.70
C GLU A 772 5.16 -9.41 -61.16
N GLU A 773 6.38 -9.63 -61.64
CA GLU A 773 6.70 -9.56 -63.06
C GLU A 773 5.98 -10.68 -63.82
N GLU A 774 4.96 -10.31 -64.59
CA GLU A 774 4.36 -11.13 -65.64
C GLU A 774 5.44 -11.58 -66.65
N CYS A 775 5.80 -12.86 -66.59
CA CYS A 775 6.67 -13.50 -67.56
C CYS A 775 5.88 -13.81 -68.85
N ALA A 776 6.22 -13.11 -69.94
CA ALA A 776 5.68 -13.36 -71.26
C ALA A 776 6.53 -14.36 -72.07
N MET A 777 5.83 -15.34 -72.67
CA MET A 777 6.13 -16.08 -73.92
C MET A 777 7.12 -17.28 -73.92
N CYS A 778 6.64 -18.52 -74.15
CA CYS A 778 6.43 -19.14 -75.48
C CYS A 778 6.30 -20.71 -75.49
N SER A 779 5.24 -21.18 -76.17
CA SER A 779 5.10 -22.36 -77.06
C SER A 779 5.36 -23.81 -76.58
N ALA A 780 4.28 -24.61 -76.50
CA ALA A 780 3.97 -25.72 -77.43
C ALA A 780 2.49 -26.16 -77.26
#